data_AF-A0A925M7H4-F1
#
_entry.id   AF-A0A925M7H4-F1
#
_cell.length_a   1.000
_cell.length_b   1.000
_cell.length_c   1.000
_cell.angle_alpha   90.00
_cell.angle_beta   90.00
_cell.angle_gamma   90.00
#
_symmetry.space_group_name_H-M   'P 1'
#
loop_
_entity.id
_entity.type
_entity.pdbx_description
1 polymer ?
#
loop_
_entity_poly.entity_id
_entity_poly.type
_entity_poly.pdbx_seq_one_letter_code
_entity_poly.pdbx_strand_id
1 'polypeptide(L)'
;MTQLFTLDRGELTGWLTRVTQTIDRSLREAVRAEALALLRAGLDGTTASVAILAQLALLDDCLRVAHLAIDLDGVMEPDELARVTDLIQLAAPKYFAVLPRYESFDEAAPSAEEVARFLAAHRADDGAFGYAGTPWRGLALARHVERHTRNAAPLRELERMLVRIMDAVFAGRSSEREEDARRRLRELFEPPPVTGDDPRATAFCRADGPEVFSSVAHGSQIHERDPFDVESIHAEAREVFHRQIVRATTPEQHQYGHGRTLLVLGDSGSGKTHLLRALRQQVHSQRLGYVGYLQMSSEIGDYARYVLRNLIDSLERPYDAPELAESGLLYLSDGLAEGTNLAAADIERLRTAELAGDELDTLIGRMVDHVLRTERLHRVEPDLVHALLLLQRRDPALHRRVIRFLRCEPLTAYEQRLLGGLAARDQPEDPMRTIQQLGAIAYELQLASLVLLVDQVEDTVPDGKTVTRLQQAIDVLRGVADAVPSVVVVMACLDDVYSALRGQLSRSVVDRLERDPAPVRLATQRQRQDVEAMLVRRLDHLYSAFDVALQDDDPFYPFTARALEAVTQFRARDAIATFREFHEACVASGAIVGAVTTPRVVLPPVESTTDLDRAWNDALAAAGDMPDDDAGVLALVREAIHGVGDELGMALTVRSERPDQLVVEGKTIAPRVLEVCNGGAQGGHLGGQLDELRALIATGTVPIALRNSDFQFKAKSKISKQVGAFVEAGGRAVVLEERQLRAVHAARVVAQAHPQRFEVWRRTHRPLSHLAFVRAILDLDHVPRMMSITMTQPLPQAERLPAPPTDPISAPGSPAASAMVAVPGARTAPIRIGETTTARKEPVALELERLTTHVAVLGTTGSGKTTAALNVVEQLLERDISVLLVDRKGDLARYASAAWWTDPIAPDGARRGALRARIDVDLFTPGNAAGRPLRLPVIPMLADATTQERDQLARFATAGLAAMMGYGTGTTHRHKQSVLQCAIQLLADEREVTIDLLRETINRPDPELLTRVGPLQRFFAPLSEDLQTLEIQRGALLTGAGEPLDAA
;
A
#
# COMPACT_ATOMS: atom_id res chain seq x y z
N MET A 1 30.88 2.95 16.53
CA MET A 1 31.89 3.61 15.67
C MET A 1 31.21 3.93 14.36
N THR A 2 30.94 5.21 14.11
CA THR A 2 30.22 5.68 12.92
C THR A 2 31.15 5.63 11.70
N GLN A 3 30.68 5.17 10.54
CA GLN A 3 31.45 5.30 9.30
C GLN A 3 31.48 6.78 8.88
N LEU A 4 32.68 7.29 8.59
CA LEU A 4 32.89 8.66 8.12
C LEU A 4 32.60 8.73 6.60
N PHE A 5 31.76 9.70 6.19
CA PHE A 5 31.37 9.90 4.79
C PHE A 5 32.44 10.68 3.99
N THR A 6 33.55 10.01 3.63
CA THR A 6 34.55 10.61 2.74
C THR A 6 33.98 10.90 1.34
N LEU A 7 34.54 11.87 0.62
CA LEU A 7 34.32 12.00 -0.82
C LEU A 7 35.04 10.86 -1.56
N ASP A 8 34.49 10.41 -2.68
CA ASP A 8 35.16 9.46 -3.57
C ASP A 8 35.54 10.12 -4.90
N ARG A 9 36.74 9.79 -5.40
CA ARG A 9 37.24 10.27 -6.69
C ARG A 9 36.42 9.71 -7.87
N GLY A 10 35.87 8.49 -7.75
CA GLY A 10 34.95 7.90 -8.72
C GLY A 10 33.63 8.67 -8.82
N GLU A 11 33.00 8.94 -7.67
CA GLU A 11 31.80 9.77 -7.49
C GLU A 11 31.97 11.14 -8.18
N LEU A 12 33.04 11.86 -7.83
CA LEU A 12 33.37 13.18 -8.37
C LEU A 12 33.64 13.15 -9.88
N THR A 13 34.40 12.18 -10.37
CA THR A 13 34.74 12.05 -11.81
C THR A 13 33.50 11.72 -12.64
N GLY A 14 32.64 10.83 -12.13
CA GLY A 14 31.36 10.46 -12.75
C GLY A 14 30.40 11.64 -12.81
N TRP A 15 30.22 12.38 -11.71
CA TRP A 15 29.42 13.60 -11.66
C TRP A 15 29.91 14.65 -12.66
N LEU A 16 31.20 15.02 -12.61
CA LEU A 16 31.78 16.05 -13.46
C LEU A 16 31.57 15.73 -14.95
N THR A 17 31.73 14.45 -15.31
CA THR A 17 31.49 13.96 -16.67
C THR A 17 30.02 14.10 -17.08
N ARG A 18 29.07 13.64 -16.24
CA ARG A 18 27.63 13.72 -16.51
C ARG A 18 27.13 15.17 -16.64
N VAL A 19 27.54 16.05 -15.74
CA VAL A 19 27.11 17.46 -15.76
C VAL A 19 27.69 18.17 -16.98
N THR A 20 28.98 17.97 -17.28
CA THR A 20 29.61 18.56 -18.48
C THR A 20 28.93 18.09 -19.77
N GLN A 21 28.62 16.79 -19.90
CA GLN A 21 27.91 16.27 -21.07
C GLN A 21 26.48 16.85 -21.18
N THR A 22 25.77 17.01 -20.07
CA THR A 22 24.43 17.61 -20.06
C THR A 22 24.46 19.08 -20.47
N ILE A 23 25.45 19.85 -19.99
CA ILE A 23 25.70 21.24 -20.39
C ILE A 23 26.01 21.30 -21.90
N ASP A 24 26.97 20.51 -22.39
CA ASP A 24 27.39 20.55 -23.79
C ASP A 24 26.25 20.17 -24.76
N ARG A 25 25.43 19.16 -24.42
CA ARG A 25 24.22 18.80 -25.18
C ARG A 25 23.14 19.88 -25.16
N SER A 26 23.09 20.70 -24.11
CA SER A 26 22.10 21.79 -23.99
C SER A 26 22.50 23.04 -24.81
N LEU A 27 23.80 23.25 -25.08
CA LEU A 27 24.33 24.44 -25.75
C LEU A 27 24.29 24.35 -27.30
N ARG A 28 23.25 24.94 -27.90
CA ARG A 28 23.15 25.23 -29.35
C ARG A 28 24.06 26.41 -29.75
N GLU A 29 24.41 26.56 -31.03
CA GLU A 29 25.42 27.52 -31.53
C GLU A 29 25.33 28.95 -30.95
N ALA A 30 24.14 29.56 -30.93
CA ALA A 30 23.97 30.92 -30.39
C ALA A 30 24.27 31.00 -28.87
N VAL A 31 23.69 30.10 -28.07
CA VAL A 31 23.87 30.05 -26.61
C VAL A 31 25.30 29.61 -26.25
N ARG A 32 25.92 28.76 -27.09
CA ARG A 32 27.30 28.30 -26.94
C ARG A 32 28.31 29.43 -27.04
N ALA A 33 28.07 30.44 -27.87
CA ALA A 33 28.94 31.61 -27.98
C ALA A 33 28.93 32.47 -26.70
N GLU A 34 27.74 32.69 -26.11
CA GLU A 34 27.59 33.43 -24.85
C GLU A 34 28.17 32.68 -23.65
N ALA A 35 27.92 31.37 -23.55
CA ALA A 35 28.53 30.51 -22.55
C ALA A 35 30.07 30.48 -22.66
N LEU A 36 30.62 30.46 -23.87
CA LEU A 36 32.07 30.54 -24.11
C LEU A 36 32.64 31.91 -23.74
N ALA A 37 31.91 33.01 -23.99
CA ALA A 37 32.32 34.34 -23.58
C ALA A 37 32.35 34.48 -22.04
N LEU A 38 31.33 33.96 -21.34
CA LEU A 38 31.29 33.88 -19.87
C LEU A 38 32.49 33.09 -19.31
N LEU A 39 32.81 31.96 -19.92
CA LEU A 39 33.92 31.10 -19.49
C LEU A 39 35.31 31.65 -19.84
N ARG A 40 35.44 32.47 -20.89
CA ARG A 40 36.72 33.12 -21.29
C ARG A 40 36.95 34.50 -20.68
N ALA A 41 35.96 35.10 -20.02
CA ALA A 41 36.11 36.41 -19.39
C ALA A 41 37.21 36.39 -18.31
N GLY A 42 38.35 37.03 -18.58
CA GLY A 42 39.54 37.01 -17.70
C GLY A 42 40.56 35.90 -18.00
N LEU A 43 40.53 35.31 -19.19
CA LEU A 43 41.54 34.36 -19.69
C LEU A 43 42.22 34.90 -20.96
N ASP A 44 43.48 35.32 -20.86
CA ASP A 44 44.23 35.86 -21.99
C ASP A 44 44.73 34.76 -22.92
N GLY A 45 44.16 34.68 -24.13
CA GLY A 45 44.68 33.85 -25.23
C GLY A 45 44.39 32.35 -25.16
N THR A 46 43.65 31.85 -24.16
CA THR A 46 43.43 30.41 -23.97
C THR A 46 42.52 29.79 -25.04
N THR A 47 43.04 28.81 -25.78
CA THR A 47 42.32 28.11 -26.88
C THR A 47 41.45 26.92 -26.43
N ALA A 48 41.31 26.70 -25.13
CA ALA A 48 40.57 25.57 -24.55
C ALA A 48 39.09 25.51 -25.02
N SER A 49 38.55 24.29 -25.05
CA SER A 49 37.17 24.00 -25.46
C SER A 49 36.16 24.35 -24.36
N VAL A 50 34.89 24.55 -24.76
CA VAL A 50 33.77 24.79 -23.82
C VAL A 50 33.71 23.70 -22.75
N ALA A 51 33.89 22.44 -23.10
CA ALA A 51 33.82 21.32 -22.16
C ALA A 51 34.94 21.35 -21.11
N ILE A 52 36.17 21.74 -21.48
CA ILE A 52 37.29 21.86 -20.55
C ILE A 52 37.08 23.05 -19.61
N LEU A 53 36.67 24.21 -20.14
CA LEU A 53 36.41 25.41 -19.34
C LEU A 53 35.19 25.23 -18.42
N ALA A 54 34.16 24.48 -18.85
CA ALA A 54 33.03 24.11 -18.02
C ALA A 54 33.43 23.19 -16.86
N GLN A 55 34.34 22.23 -17.09
CA GLN A 55 34.87 21.39 -16.01
C GLN A 55 35.64 22.21 -14.98
N LEU A 56 36.44 23.19 -15.40
CA LEU A 56 37.12 24.11 -14.49
C LEU A 56 36.14 24.98 -13.70
N ALA A 57 35.12 25.54 -14.35
CA ALA A 57 34.09 26.33 -13.68
C ALA A 57 33.31 25.51 -12.62
N LEU A 58 32.98 24.26 -12.91
CA LEU A 58 32.32 23.36 -11.94
C LEU A 58 33.25 22.98 -10.77
N LEU A 59 34.55 22.77 -11.04
CA LEU A 59 35.53 22.44 -10.00
C LEU A 59 35.94 23.64 -9.15
N ASP A 60 35.99 24.86 -9.71
CA ASP A 60 36.14 26.12 -8.97
C ASP A 60 35.04 26.25 -7.91
N ASP A 61 33.77 26.11 -8.29
CA ASP A 61 32.65 26.15 -7.35
C ASP A 61 32.76 25.08 -6.24
N CYS A 62 33.20 23.86 -6.58
CA CYS A 62 33.49 22.81 -5.59
C CYS A 62 34.63 23.19 -4.62
N LEU A 63 35.73 23.75 -5.13
CA LEU A 63 36.86 24.21 -4.33
C LEU A 63 36.50 25.44 -3.47
N ARG A 64 35.61 26.32 -3.95
CA ARG A 64 35.06 27.44 -3.17
C ARG A 64 34.24 26.96 -1.97
N VAL A 65 33.44 25.90 -2.11
CA VAL A 65 32.75 25.28 -0.96
C VAL A 65 33.73 24.60 -0.01
N ALA A 66 34.79 23.95 -0.52
CA ALA A 66 35.85 23.41 0.31
C ALA A 66 36.54 24.53 1.15
N HIS A 67 36.85 25.68 0.54
CA HIS A 67 37.34 26.86 1.26
C HIS A 67 36.32 27.39 2.29
N LEU A 68 35.03 27.51 1.93
CA LEU A 68 33.99 27.93 2.87
C LEU A 68 33.89 27.02 4.10
N ALA A 69 34.17 25.72 3.98
CA ALA A 69 34.19 24.79 5.10
C ALA A 69 35.50 24.88 5.91
N ILE A 70 36.65 24.90 5.25
CA ILE A 70 37.99 24.89 5.86
C ILE A 70 38.34 26.22 6.55
N ASP A 71 37.82 27.35 6.07
CA ASP A 71 38.26 28.68 6.53
C ASP A 71 37.43 29.27 7.70
N LEU A 72 36.52 28.50 8.31
CA LEU A 72 35.56 29.00 9.33
C LEU A 72 36.11 29.13 10.76
N ASP A 73 37.19 28.44 11.09
CA ASP A 73 37.95 28.63 12.33
C ASP A 73 39.34 29.24 12.07
N GLY A 74 39.75 29.33 10.81
CA GLY A 74 41.02 29.90 10.36
C GLY A 74 42.23 28.97 10.51
N VAL A 75 42.02 27.68 10.80
CA VAL A 75 43.08 26.70 11.04
C VAL A 75 42.80 25.42 10.24
N MET A 76 43.52 25.21 9.14
CA MET A 76 43.38 23.99 8.34
C MET A 76 43.83 22.75 9.13
N GLU A 77 42.90 21.88 9.54
CA GLU A 77 43.24 20.65 10.25
C GLU A 77 43.66 19.52 9.27
N PRO A 78 44.56 18.60 9.67
CA PRO A 78 44.97 17.47 8.82
C PRO A 78 43.79 16.60 8.34
N ASP A 79 42.77 16.45 9.17
CA ASP A 79 41.56 15.67 8.86
C ASP A 79 40.67 16.37 7.81
N GLU A 80 40.68 17.70 7.76
CA GLU A 80 39.96 18.49 6.75
C GLU A 80 40.67 18.43 5.40
N LEU A 81 42.01 18.55 5.40
CA LEU A 81 42.86 18.35 4.22
C LEU A 81 42.69 16.93 3.65
N ALA A 82 42.60 15.90 4.52
CA ALA A 82 42.33 14.53 4.10
C ALA A 82 40.97 14.40 3.37
N ARG A 83 39.90 15.05 3.87
CA ARG A 83 38.55 14.99 3.28
C ARG A 83 38.44 15.63 1.88
N VAL A 84 39.33 16.57 1.54
CA VAL A 84 39.35 17.24 0.22
C VAL A 84 40.41 16.71 -0.74
N THR A 85 41.19 15.69 -0.33
CA THR A 85 42.30 15.14 -1.12
C THR A 85 41.84 14.65 -2.50
N ASP A 86 40.74 13.90 -2.58
CA ASP A 86 40.21 13.37 -3.85
C ASP A 86 39.66 14.45 -4.79
N LEU A 87 39.11 15.54 -4.24
CA LEU A 87 38.67 16.70 -5.03
C LEU A 87 39.87 17.40 -5.67
N ILE A 88 40.96 17.57 -4.92
CA ILE A 88 42.20 18.20 -5.39
C ILE A 88 42.94 17.28 -6.37
N GLN A 89 42.96 15.97 -6.14
CA GLN A 89 43.55 15.01 -7.08
C GLN A 89 42.80 14.98 -8.43
N LEU A 90 41.49 15.28 -8.44
CA LEU A 90 40.72 15.46 -9.68
C LEU A 90 40.95 16.85 -10.31
N ALA A 91 41.09 17.90 -9.50
CA ALA A 91 41.23 19.28 -9.98
C ALA A 91 42.63 19.59 -10.53
N ALA A 92 43.70 19.24 -9.81
CA ALA A 92 45.06 19.70 -10.10
C ALA A 92 45.54 19.43 -11.54
N PRO A 93 45.37 18.22 -12.13
CA PRO A 93 45.76 17.97 -13.52
C PRO A 93 44.96 18.80 -14.53
N LYS A 94 43.68 19.09 -14.25
CA LYS A 94 42.80 19.90 -15.11
C LYS A 94 43.15 21.38 -15.02
N TYR A 95 43.47 21.85 -13.81
CA TYR A 95 43.96 23.21 -13.57
C TYR A 95 45.29 23.44 -14.27
N PHE A 96 46.29 22.57 -14.06
CA PHE A 96 47.60 22.68 -14.73
C PHE A 96 47.50 22.71 -16.27
N ALA A 97 46.62 21.89 -16.85
CA ALA A 97 46.43 21.80 -18.31
C ALA A 97 45.92 23.11 -18.97
N VAL A 98 45.37 24.05 -18.20
CA VAL A 98 44.79 25.31 -18.72
C VAL A 98 45.43 26.54 -18.08
N LEU A 99 45.86 26.43 -16.83
CA LEU A 99 46.52 27.44 -16.00
C LEU A 99 47.87 26.89 -15.51
N PRO A 100 48.97 27.00 -16.28
CA PRO A 100 50.27 26.39 -15.96
C PRO A 100 50.97 26.90 -14.69
N ARG A 101 50.31 27.80 -13.94
CA ARG A 101 50.73 28.30 -12.61
C ARG A 101 50.35 27.36 -11.46
N TYR A 102 49.46 26.41 -11.69
CA TYR A 102 49.12 25.36 -10.72
C TYR A 102 50.08 24.18 -10.84
N GLU A 103 50.35 23.50 -9.72
CA GLU A 103 51.08 22.22 -9.75
C GLU A 103 50.14 21.10 -10.24
N SER A 104 50.67 20.17 -11.05
CA SER A 104 50.01 18.89 -11.30
C SER A 104 50.65 17.83 -10.42
N PHE A 105 49.82 17.04 -9.77
CA PHE A 105 50.25 15.82 -9.09
C PHE A 105 50.23 14.65 -10.09
N ASP A 106 51.14 13.68 -9.92
CA ASP A 106 51.14 12.43 -10.69
C ASP A 106 49.90 11.57 -10.34
N GLU A 107 49.74 10.38 -10.93
CA GLU A 107 48.60 9.49 -10.62
C GLU A 107 48.56 8.99 -9.16
N ALA A 108 49.59 9.26 -8.35
CA ALA A 108 49.63 9.00 -6.91
C ALA A 108 48.74 9.97 -6.10
N ALA A 109 48.32 9.56 -4.90
CA ALA A 109 47.59 10.43 -3.98
C ALA A 109 48.52 11.55 -3.46
N PRO A 110 48.12 12.84 -3.56
CA PRO A 110 48.96 13.93 -3.09
C PRO A 110 49.04 13.92 -1.56
N SER A 111 50.19 14.33 -1.02
CA SER A 111 50.39 14.49 0.42
C SER A 111 49.60 15.69 0.96
N ALA A 112 49.35 15.71 2.27
CA ALA A 112 48.65 16.82 2.93
C ALA A 112 49.33 18.19 2.71
N GLU A 113 50.67 18.22 2.54
CA GLU A 113 51.42 19.44 2.24
C GLU A 113 51.17 19.93 0.80
N GLU A 114 51.09 19.01 -0.17
CA GLU A 114 50.76 19.31 -1.57
C GLU A 114 49.30 19.77 -1.73
N VAL A 115 48.38 19.11 -1.01
CA VAL A 115 46.97 19.51 -0.87
C VAL A 115 46.85 20.94 -0.33
N ALA A 116 47.55 21.25 0.77
CA ALA A 116 47.56 22.59 1.34
C ALA A 116 48.19 23.63 0.39
N ARG A 117 49.25 23.28 -0.33
CA ARG A 117 49.90 24.16 -1.33
C ARG A 117 48.98 24.47 -2.51
N PHE A 118 48.24 23.48 -3.01
CA PHE A 118 47.24 23.69 -4.06
C PHE A 118 46.11 24.62 -3.60
N LEU A 119 45.57 24.40 -2.40
CA LEU A 119 44.54 25.28 -1.83
C LEU A 119 45.06 26.70 -1.60
N ALA A 120 46.30 26.88 -1.15
CA ALA A 120 46.91 28.20 -1.00
C ALA A 120 47.08 28.92 -2.35
N ALA A 121 47.51 28.20 -3.40
CA ALA A 121 47.62 28.73 -4.75
C ALA A 121 46.25 29.11 -5.33
N HIS A 122 45.25 28.24 -5.19
CA HIS A 122 43.85 28.51 -5.58
C HIS A 122 43.26 29.71 -4.84
N ARG A 123 43.59 29.86 -3.55
CA ARG A 123 43.13 30.97 -2.72
C ARG A 123 43.67 32.32 -3.17
N ALA A 124 44.95 32.35 -3.55
CA ALA A 124 45.66 33.56 -3.97
C ALA A 124 45.42 33.93 -5.44
N ASP A 125 44.76 33.06 -6.22
CA ASP A 125 44.48 33.29 -7.63
C ASP A 125 43.29 34.25 -7.81
N ASP A 126 43.56 35.40 -8.44
CA ASP A 126 42.59 36.45 -8.80
C ASP A 126 41.98 36.28 -10.20
N GLY A 127 42.41 35.25 -10.94
CA GLY A 127 41.96 34.92 -12.28
C GLY A 127 40.59 34.24 -12.34
N ALA A 128 40.18 33.88 -13.56
CA ALA A 128 38.80 33.43 -13.84
C ALA A 128 38.32 32.19 -13.04
N PHE A 129 39.22 31.31 -12.62
CA PHE A 129 38.92 30.09 -11.84
C PHE A 129 39.72 30.06 -10.52
N GLY A 130 40.02 31.23 -9.96
CA GLY A 130 40.72 31.36 -8.68
C GLY A 130 39.79 31.93 -7.60
N TYR A 131 40.01 31.58 -6.34
CA TYR A 131 39.13 31.95 -5.24
C TYR A 131 38.95 33.47 -5.10
N ALA A 132 40.02 34.24 -5.27
CA ALA A 132 40.01 35.71 -5.20
C ALA A 132 39.44 36.38 -6.46
N GLY A 133 39.20 35.62 -7.53
CA GLY A 133 38.59 36.07 -8.78
C GLY A 133 37.05 36.12 -8.73
N THR A 134 36.42 36.03 -9.91
CA THR A 134 34.95 36.12 -10.02
C THR A 134 34.25 34.92 -9.40
N PRO A 135 33.34 35.10 -8.42
CA PRO A 135 32.76 33.98 -7.69
C PRO A 135 31.73 33.18 -8.49
N TRP A 136 31.65 31.88 -8.22
CA TRP A 136 30.58 30.96 -8.64
C TRP A 136 30.37 30.86 -10.17
N ARG A 137 31.44 30.55 -10.91
CA ARG A 137 31.38 30.45 -12.37
C ARG A 137 30.64 29.21 -12.87
N GLY A 138 30.73 28.09 -12.15
CA GLY A 138 29.96 26.88 -12.45
C GLY A 138 28.46 27.14 -12.36
N LEU A 139 28.04 27.83 -11.30
CA LEU A 139 26.67 28.28 -11.04
C LEU A 139 26.19 29.30 -12.08
N ALA A 140 27.04 30.27 -12.45
CA ALA A 140 26.72 31.23 -13.50
C ALA A 140 26.49 30.53 -14.87
N LEU A 141 27.31 29.52 -15.19
CA LEU A 141 27.14 28.67 -16.37
C LEU A 141 25.85 27.83 -16.29
N ALA A 142 25.58 27.17 -15.16
CA ALA A 142 24.39 26.36 -14.95
C ALA A 142 23.10 27.20 -15.06
N ARG A 143 23.04 28.37 -14.41
CA ARG A 143 21.96 29.36 -14.53
C ARG A 143 21.84 29.96 -15.94
N HIS A 144 22.95 30.06 -16.69
CA HIS A 144 22.89 30.48 -18.10
C HIS A 144 22.27 29.39 -18.98
N VAL A 145 22.63 28.12 -18.79
CA VAL A 145 22.00 26.98 -19.48
C VAL A 145 20.52 26.90 -19.14
N GLU A 146 20.15 26.96 -17.87
CA GLU A 146 18.76 26.91 -17.43
C GLU A 146 17.90 28.00 -18.08
N ARG A 147 18.32 29.28 -18.01
CA ARG A 147 17.56 30.40 -18.58
C ARG A 147 17.31 30.28 -20.08
N HIS A 148 18.29 29.81 -20.85
CA HIS A 148 18.19 29.77 -22.32
C HIS A 148 17.65 28.45 -22.88
N THR A 149 17.66 27.37 -22.09
CA THR A 149 17.23 26.03 -22.55
C THR A 149 16.06 25.45 -21.76
N ARG A 150 15.66 26.09 -20.65
CA ARG A 150 14.73 25.60 -19.62
C ARG A 150 15.13 24.26 -18.99
N ASN A 151 16.40 23.86 -19.12
CA ASN A 151 16.94 22.65 -18.51
C ASN A 151 17.56 22.97 -17.13
N ALA A 152 16.81 22.73 -16.06
CA ALA A 152 17.27 22.87 -14.68
C ALA A 152 18.13 21.68 -14.18
N ALA A 153 18.44 20.68 -15.02
CA ALA A 153 19.21 19.51 -14.58
C ALA A 153 20.67 19.84 -14.20
N PRO A 154 21.45 20.62 -14.98
CA PRO A 154 22.82 21.00 -14.58
C PRO A 154 22.87 21.79 -13.27
N LEU A 155 21.88 22.65 -13.02
CA LEU A 155 21.81 23.46 -11.81
C LEU A 155 21.57 22.58 -10.57
N ARG A 156 20.57 21.69 -10.62
CA ARG A 156 20.25 20.76 -9.52
C ARG A 156 21.29 19.66 -9.30
N GLU A 157 22.08 19.30 -10.31
CA GLU A 157 23.24 18.39 -10.14
C GLU A 157 24.44 19.12 -9.54
N LEU A 158 24.65 20.40 -9.84
CA LEU A 158 25.68 21.22 -9.20
C LEU A 158 25.35 21.45 -7.72
N GLU A 159 24.13 21.92 -7.42
CA GLU A 159 23.61 22.13 -6.06
C GLU A 159 23.83 20.91 -5.16
N ARG A 160 23.38 19.72 -5.60
CA ARG A 160 23.58 18.46 -4.86
C ARG A 160 25.04 18.12 -4.59
N MET A 161 25.94 18.35 -5.55
CA MET A 161 27.37 18.08 -5.33
C MET A 161 28.01 19.08 -4.37
N LEU A 162 27.63 20.36 -4.43
CA LEU A 162 28.13 21.36 -3.48
C LEU A 162 27.67 21.05 -2.04
N VAL A 163 26.41 20.63 -1.86
CA VAL A 163 25.91 20.14 -0.55
C VAL A 163 26.69 18.89 -0.10
N ARG A 164 26.88 17.90 -0.99
CA ARG A 164 27.63 16.67 -0.71
C ARG A 164 29.09 16.93 -0.30
N ILE A 165 29.76 17.90 -0.93
CA ILE A 165 31.12 18.32 -0.58
C ILE A 165 31.13 18.99 0.79
N MET A 166 30.17 19.89 1.05
CA MET A 166 30.01 20.53 2.36
C MET A 166 29.81 19.47 3.46
N ASP A 167 28.86 18.56 3.31
CA ASP A 167 28.59 17.47 4.28
C ASP A 167 29.84 16.61 4.54
N ALA A 168 30.60 16.27 3.49
CA ALA A 168 31.81 15.46 3.61
C ALA A 168 32.96 16.17 4.34
N VAL A 169 33.13 17.48 4.11
CA VAL A 169 34.18 18.26 4.80
C VAL A 169 33.78 18.52 6.26
N PHE A 170 32.53 18.89 6.54
CA PHE A 170 32.04 19.19 7.90
C PHE A 170 31.80 17.97 8.80
N ALA A 171 31.69 16.76 8.25
CA ALA A 171 31.23 15.54 8.95
C ALA A 171 31.72 15.44 10.42
N GLY A 172 30.81 15.70 11.36
CA GLY A 172 31.02 15.62 12.81
C GLY A 172 31.06 16.94 13.60
N ARG A 173 30.97 18.12 12.97
CA ARG A 173 31.09 19.45 13.64
C ARG A 173 29.79 20.27 13.73
N SER A 174 28.76 19.75 14.41
CA SER A 174 27.51 20.49 14.67
C SER A 174 27.76 21.80 15.43
N SER A 175 27.68 22.95 14.73
CA SER A 175 27.97 24.28 15.28
C SER A 175 27.24 25.39 14.52
N GLU A 176 27.01 26.54 15.16
CA GLU A 176 26.40 27.75 14.54
C GLU A 176 27.12 28.19 13.24
N ARG A 177 28.40 27.84 13.09
CA ARG A 177 29.22 28.13 11.90
C ARG A 177 28.94 27.19 10.73
N GLU A 178 28.62 25.92 11.01
CA GLU A 178 28.11 24.99 9.99
C GLU A 178 26.75 25.47 9.48
N GLU A 179 25.87 25.92 10.38
CA GLU A 179 24.55 26.46 10.01
C GLU A 179 24.66 27.73 9.15
N ASP A 180 25.60 28.63 9.44
CA ASP A 180 25.87 29.80 8.60
C ASP A 180 26.44 29.43 7.22
N ALA A 181 27.34 28.43 7.15
CA ALA A 181 27.85 27.93 5.87
C ALA A 181 26.76 27.26 5.01
N ARG A 182 25.92 26.41 5.64
CA ARG A 182 24.73 25.78 5.01
C ARG A 182 23.76 26.86 4.51
N ARG A 183 23.51 27.90 5.30
CA ARG A 183 22.66 29.06 4.94
C ARG A 183 23.19 29.81 3.73
N ARG A 184 24.47 30.21 3.74
CA ARG A 184 25.12 30.89 2.61
C ARG A 184 25.10 30.04 1.34
N LEU A 185 25.23 28.72 1.46
CA LEU A 185 25.11 27.83 0.29
C LEU A 185 23.68 27.81 -0.25
N ARG A 186 22.65 27.73 0.60
CA ARG A 186 21.23 27.81 0.18
C ARG A 186 20.89 29.13 -0.50
N GLU A 187 21.31 30.26 0.07
CA GLU A 187 21.13 31.61 -0.50
C GLU A 187 21.71 31.76 -1.92
N LEU A 188 22.70 30.94 -2.31
CA LEU A 188 23.24 30.94 -3.67
C LEU A 188 22.31 30.28 -4.69
N PHE A 189 21.42 29.36 -4.29
CA PHE A 189 20.52 28.62 -5.18
C PHE A 189 19.09 29.18 -5.17
N GLU A 190 18.63 29.66 -4.02
CA GLU A 190 17.31 30.29 -3.90
C GLU A 190 17.24 31.65 -4.66
N PRO A 191 16.06 32.01 -5.21
CA PRO A 191 15.81 33.40 -5.56
C PRO A 191 15.80 34.23 -4.26
N PRO A 192 16.36 35.45 -4.25
CA PRO A 192 16.31 36.28 -3.05
C PRO A 192 14.84 36.46 -2.62
N PRO A 193 14.50 36.27 -1.34
CA PRO A 193 13.14 36.42 -0.88
C PRO A 193 12.64 37.82 -1.23
N VAL A 194 11.41 37.90 -1.75
CA VAL A 194 10.76 39.19 -1.97
C VAL A 194 10.61 39.83 -0.59
N THR A 195 11.35 40.92 -0.36
CA THR A 195 11.51 41.52 0.96
C THR A 195 10.15 41.96 1.51
N GLY A 196 9.59 41.17 2.43
CA GLY A 196 8.29 41.43 3.06
C GLY A 196 7.50 40.17 3.47
N ASP A 197 7.74 39.01 2.85
CA ASP A 197 6.97 37.79 3.12
C ASP A 197 7.55 36.95 4.27
N ASP A 198 6.67 36.35 5.08
CA ASP A 198 7.01 35.46 6.19
C ASP A 198 7.57 34.12 5.66
N PRO A 199 8.72 33.61 6.16
CA PRO A 199 9.27 32.33 5.70
C PRO A 199 8.30 31.15 5.87
N ARG A 200 7.40 31.19 6.87
CA ARG A 200 6.32 30.21 7.07
C ARG A 200 5.27 30.29 5.96
N ALA A 201 5.01 31.47 5.41
CA ALA A 201 4.13 31.65 4.26
C ALA A 201 4.72 31.00 3.02
N THR A 202 6.01 31.25 2.75
CA THR A 202 6.72 30.61 1.64
C THR A 202 6.71 29.09 1.79
N ALA A 203 7.10 28.55 2.94
CA ALA A 203 7.11 27.11 3.20
C ALA A 203 5.73 26.45 3.08
N PHE A 204 4.66 27.09 3.57
CA PHE A 204 3.29 26.57 3.48
C PHE A 204 2.73 26.57 2.04
N CYS A 205 3.27 27.38 1.14
CA CYS A 205 2.87 27.44 -0.26
C CYS A 205 3.67 26.50 -1.18
N ARG A 206 4.62 25.71 -0.64
CA ARG A 206 5.50 24.85 -1.44
C ARG A 206 4.84 23.53 -1.86
N ALA A 207 4.83 23.28 -3.17
CA ALA A 207 4.29 22.05 -3.77
C ALA A 207 5.19 20.80 -3.58
N ASP A 208 6.43 20.97 -3.13
CA ASP A 208 7.40 19.90 -2.86
C ASP A 208 7.46 19.45 -1.38
N GLY A 209 6.59 19.99 -0.53
CA GLY A 209 6.53 19.67 0.91
C GLY A 209 5.90 18.31 1.26
N PRO A 210 6.05 17.86 2.52
CA PRO A 210 5.42 16.64 3.02
C PRO A 210 3.88 16.78 3.09
N GLU A 211 3.16 15.68 2.86
CA GLU A 211 1.70 15.67 2.95
C GLU A 211 1.23 15.56 4.41
N VAL A 212 1.05 16.72 5.07
CA VAL A 212 0.71 16.78 6.50
C VAL A 212 -0.78 16.82 6.83
N PHE A 213 -1.68 16.94 5.85
CA PHE A 213 -3.14 17.05 6.07
C PHE A 213 -3.95 15.86 5.53
N SER A 214 -3.39 14.65 5.58
CA SER A 214 -4.12 13.41 5.31
C SER A 214 -5.16 13.13 6.41
N SER A 215 -6.42 12.90 6.01
CA SER A 215 -7.59 12.82 6.92
C SER A 215 -8.06 11.40 7.25
N VAL A 216 -7.34 10.39 6.73
CA VAL A 216 -7.62 8.97 6.94
C VAL A 216 -6.33 8.26 7.36
N ALA A 217 -6.36 7.60 8.52
CA ALA A 217 -5.36 6.61 8.89
C ALA A 217 -5.84 5.24 8.37
N HIS A 218 -5.00 4.57 7.59
CA HIS A 218 -5.30 3.26 7.01
C HIS A 218 -4.68 2.14 7.86
N GLY A 219 -5.27 0.95 7.85
CA GLY A 219 -4.77 -0.21 8.62
C GLY A 219 -3.32 -0.60 8.26
N SER A 220 -2.88 -0.32 7.02
CA SER A 220 -1.49 -0.50 6.58
C SER A 220 -0.48 0.34 7.38
N GLN A 221 -0.88 1.53 7.85
CA GLN A 221 -0.04 2.50 8.55
C GLN A 221 0.08 2.22 10.06
N ILE A 222 -0.65 1.24 10.60
CA ILE A 222 -0.65 0.91 12.04
C ILE A 222 0.76 0.60 12.59
N HIS A 223 1.65 0.10 11.74
CA HIS A 223 3.01 -0.31 12.12
C HIS A 223 4.05 0.81 12.02
N GLU A 224 3.70 1.95 11.41
CA GLU A 224 4.56 3.12 11.25
C GLU A 224 4.32 4.10 12.40
N ARG A 225 5.36 4.83 12.85
CA ARG A 225 5.18 5.92 13.82
C ARG A 225 4.24 6.98 13.28
N ASP A 226 3.32 7.48 14.10
CA ASP A 226 2.50 8.64 13.76
C ASP A 226 3.19 9.92 14.27
N PRO A 227 3.80 10.75 13.40
CA PRO A 227 4.39 12.01 13.84
C PRO A 227 3.32 13.00 14.33
N PHE A 228 2.05 12.79 13.96
CA PHE A 228 0.94 13.71 14.23
C PHE A 228 0.06 13.30 15.41
N ASP A 229 0.42 12.26 16.18
CA ASP A 229 -0.34 11.84 17.35
C ASP A 229 -0.38 12.93 18.44
N VAL A 230 -1.55 13.15 19.03
CA VAL A 230 -1.72 14.14 20.11
C VAL A 230 -2.19 13.42 21.37
N GLU A 231 -1.35 13.42 22.40
CA GLU A 231 -1.55 12.62 23.61
C GLU A 231 -2.81 12.99 24.41
N SER A 232 -3.23 14.26 24.39
CA SER A 232 -4.50 14.70 24.99
C SER A 232 -5.72 14.08 24.32
N ILE A 233 -5.62 13.70 23.04
CA ILE A 233 -6.72 13.11 22.29
C ILE A 233 -6.90 11.65 22.72
N HIS A 234 -8.12 11.36 23.18
CA HIS A 234 -8.52 10.09 23.79
C HIS A 234 -7.73 9.73 25.07
N ALA A 235 -7.28 10.73 25.84
CA ALA A 235 -6.53 10.53 27.09
C ALA A 235 -7.20 9.51 28.05
N GLU A 236 -8.53 9.51 28.19
CA GLU A 236 -9.25 8.50 28.98
C GLU A 236 -9.01 7.07 28.48
N ALA A 237 -9.05 6.84 27.16
CA ALA A 237 -8.82 5.53 26.57
C ALA A 237 -7.37 5.08 26.77
N ARG A 238 -6.40 6.00 26.60
CA ARG A 238 -4.97 5.75 26.85
C ARG A 238 -4.72 5.37 28.31
N GLU A 239 -5.33 6.08 29.26
CA GLU A 239 -5.21 5.81 30.70
C GLU A 239 -5.89 4.50 31.13
N VAL A 240 -7.07 4.17 30.58
CA VAL A 240 -7.71 2.87 30.82
C VAL A 240 -6.85 1.73 30.26
N PHE A 241 -6.28 1.90 29.07
CA PHE A 241 -5.39 0.94 28.42
C PHE A 241 -4.06 0.76 29.17
N HIS A 242 -3.36 1.85 29.51
CA HIS A 242 -2.14 1.83 30.30
C HIS A 242 -2.34 1.04 31.60
N ARG A 243 -3.45 1.28 32.31
CA ARG A 243 -3.79 0.50 33.50
C ARG A 243 -4.02 -0.98 33.22
N GLN A 244 -4.54 -1.39 32.06
CA GLN A 244 -4.62 -2.82 31.72
C GLN A 244 -3.23 -3.41 31.44
N ILE A 245 -2.34 -2.68 30.75
CA ILE A 245 -0.97 -3.13 30.47
C ILE A 245 -0.17 -3.31 31.77
N VAL A 246 -0.20 -2.33 32.68
CA VAL A 246 0.44 -2.45 34.00
C VAL A 246 -0.11 -3.64 34.78
N ARG A 247 -1.42 -3.89 34.74
CA ARG A 247 -2.04 -5.06 35.40
C ARG A 247 -1.58 -6.39 34.80
N ALA A 248 -1.54 -6.49 33.47
CA ALA A 248 -1.14 -7.69 32.73
C ALA A 248 0.34 -8.05 32.93
N THR A 249 1.19 -7.06 33.23
CA THR A 249 2.64 -7.20 33.45
C THR A 249 3.03 -7.30 34.94
N THR A 250 2.14 -6.95 35.88
CA THR A 250 2.37 -7.05 37.33
C THR A 250 2.25 -8.50 37.84
N PRO A 251 3.30 -9.12 38.42
CA PRO A 251 3.29 -10.54 38.78
C PRO A 251 2.17 -11.01 39.71
N GLU A 252 1.86 -10.25 40.76
CA GLU A 252 0.81 -10.60 41.73
C GLU A 252 -0.58 -10.61 41.09
N GLN A 253 -0.76 -9.83 40.02
CA GLN A 253 -2.04 -9.70 39.31
C GLN A 253 -2.13 -10.68 38.14
N HIS A 254 -1.00 -11.03 37.52
CA HIS A 254 -0.91 -12.10 36.54
C HIS A 254 -1.26 -13.47 37.13
N GLN A 255 -0.76 -13.81 38.33
CA GLN A 255 -0.95 -15.12 38.96
C GLN A 255 -2.42 -15.49 39.26
N TYR A 256 -3.29 -14.50 39.47
CA TYR A 256 -4.70 -14.68 39.84
C TYR A 256 -5.67 -14.00 38.85
N GLY A 257 -5.15 -13.44 37.75
CA GLY A 257 -5.90 -12.68 36.77
C GLY A 257 -6.22 -13.47 35.51
N HIS A 258 -7.26 -13.04 34.83
CA HIS A 258 -7.52 -13.29 33.41
C HIS A 258 -7.15 -12.05 32.57
N GLY A 259 -6.78 -12.28 31.31
CA GLY A 259 -6.59 -11.22 30.32
C GLY A 259 -7.87 -10.41 30.10
N ARG A 260 -7.73 -9.17 29.63
CA ARG A 260 -8.83 -8.17 29.61
C ARG A 260 -9.20 -7.78 28.19
N THR A 261 -10.47 -7.39 27.99
CA THR A 261 -10.95 -6.85 26.71
C THR A 261 -11.47 -5.43 26.90
N LEU A 262 -10.68 -4.44 26.51
CA LEU A 262 -11.08 -3.04 26.48
C LEU A 262 -11.93 -2.79 25.23
N LEU A 263 -13.22 -2.49 25.43
CA LEU A 263 -14.12 -2.06 24.37
C LEU A 263 -14.00 -0.54 24.15
N VAL A 264 -13.69 -0.16 22.92
CA VAL A 264 -13.58 1.24 22.47
C VAL A 264 -14.71 1.52 21.49
N LEU A 265 -15.66 2.34 21.91
CA LEU A 265 -16.84 2.71 21.13
C LEU A 265 -16.66 4.11 20.55
N GLY A 266 -17.11 4.33 19.31
CA GLY A 266 -17.24 5.68 18.77
C GLY A 266 -17.66 5.73 17.31
N ASP A 267 -18.29 6.85 16.91
CA ASP A 267 -18.81 7.08 15.57
C ASP A 267 -17.72 6.95 14.47
N SER A 268 -18.16 6.86 13.21
CA SER A 268 -17.26 6.95 12.06
C SER A 268 -16.51 8.30 12.05
N GLY A 269 -15.18 8.26 11.95
CA GLY A 269 -14.32 9.44 12.02
C GLY A 269 -14.02 9.96 13.43
N SER A 270 -14.42 9.25 14.50
CA SER A 270 -14.11 9.60 15.90
C SER A 270 -12.63 9.47 16.29
N GLY A 271 -11.82 8.72 15.53
CA GLY A 271 -10.38 8.54 15.77
C GLY A 271 -9.91 7.10 16.05
N LYS A 272 -10.82 6.11 16.08
CA LYS A 272 -10.56 4.69 16.42
C LYS A 272 -9.21 4.13 15.93
N THR A 273 -8.97 4.06 14.61
CA THR A 273 -7.74 3.50 14.03
C THR A 273 -6.48 4.28 14.41
N HIS A 274 -6.56 5.61 14.54
CA HIS A 274 -5.44 6.46 14.98
C HIS A 274 -5.12 6.24 16.47
N LEU A 275 -6.15 6.06 17.32
CA LEU A 275 -5.96 5.62 18.71
C LEU A 275 -5.25 4.26 18.76
N LEU A 276 -5.70 3.25 18.00
CA LEU A 276 -5.04 1.93 17.98
C LEU A 276 -3.55 2.04 17.56
N ARG A 277 -3.23 2.89 16.58
CA ARG A 277 -1.84 3.20 16.18
C ARG A 277 -1.03 3.77 17.34
N ALA A 278 -1.60 4.73 18.08
CA ALA A 278 -0.98 5.33 19.25
C ALA A 278 -0.81 4.34 20.43
N LEU A 279 -1.78 3.44 20.64
CA LEU A 279 -1.65 2.37 21.65
C LEU A 279 -0.52 1.40 21.29
N ARG A 280 -0.35 1.02 20.01
CA ARG A 280 0.82 0.25 19.57
C ARG A 280 2.12 1.01 19.87
N GLN A 281 2.19 2.28 19.48
CA GLN A 281 3.35 3.15 19.69
C GLN A 281 3.76 3.15 21.17
N GLN A 282 2.80 3.33 22.07
CA GLN A 282 3.00 3.34 23.52
C GLN A 282 3.60 2.02 24.02
N VAL A 283 3.03 0.86 23.63
CA VAL A 283 3.50 -0.46 24.07
C VAL A 283 4.93 -0.74 23.60
N HIS A 284 5.20 -0.48 22.32
CA HIS A 284 6.47 -0.81 21.68
C HIS A 284 7.61 0.13 22.11
N SER A 285 7.40 1.45 22.08
CA SER A 285 8.43 2.42 22.48
C SER A 285 8.86 2.30 23.94
N GLN A 286 7.97 1.82 24.81
CA GLN A 286 8.23 1.60 26.24
C GLN A 286 8.58 0.14 26.58
N ARG A 287 8.71 -0.74 25.56
CA ARG A 287 9.02 -2.19 25.70
C ARG A 287 8.06 -2.95 26.64
N LEU A 288 6.79 -2.54 26.69
CA LEU A 288 5.76 -3.09 27.59
C LEU A 288 5.04 -4.35 27.07
N GLY A 289 5.29 -4.73 25.83
CA GLY A 289 4.51 -5.78 25.18
C GLY A 289 4.78 -6.00 23.71
N TYR A 290 4.08 -6.98 23.16
CA TYR A 290 4.03 -7.31 21.74
C TYR A 290 2.63 -7.05 21.21
N VAL A 291 2.52 -6.49 20.00
CA VAL A 291 1.23 -6.02 19.47
C VAL A 291 0.87 -6.73 18.16
N GLY A 292 -0.26 -7.43 18.16
CA GLY A 292 -0.97 -7.88 16.96
C GLY A 292 -2.07 -6.89 16.55
N TYR A 293 -2.16 -6.54 15.27
CA TYR A 293 -3.28 -5.78 14.71
C TYR A 293 -4.08 -6.64 13.74
N LEU A 294 -5.41 -6.60 13.83
CA LEU A 294 -6.32 -7.28 12.92
C LEU A 294 -7.56 -6.44 12.63
N GLN A 295 -8.06 -6.55 11.39
CA GLN A 295 -9.30 -5.89 10.94
C GLN A 295 -10.36 -6.97 10.74
N MET A 296 -11.60 -6.76 11.19
CA MET A 296 -12.58 -7.84 11.12
C MET A 296 -13.09 -8.09 9.68
N SER A 297 -12.76 -9.27 9.13
CA SER A 297 -13.33 -9.77 7.87
C SER A 297 -14.54 -10.68 8.10
N SER A 298 -15.48 -10.64 7.14
CA SER A 298 -16.71 -11.45 7.16
C SER A 298 -16.56 -12.86 6.57
N GLU A 299 -15.49 -13.21 5.86
CA GLU A 299 -15.47 -14.40 4.98
C GLU A 299 -14.88 -15.67 5.61
N ILE A 300 -14.20 -15.56 6.75
CA ILE A 300 -13.28 -16.60 7.23
C ILE A 300 -13.97 -17.65 8.10
N GLY A 301 -13.72 -18.93 7.81
CA GLY A 301 -14.31 -20.07 8.54
C GLY A 301 -13.58 -20.50 9.82
N ASP A 302 -12.30 -20.16 9.98
CA ASP A 302 -11.48 -20.43 11.17
C ASP A 302 -10.87 -19.10 11.68
N TYR A 303 -11.53 -18.51 12.68
CA TYR A 303 -11.11 -17.22 13.22
C TYR A 303 -9.91 -17.32 14.16
N ALA A 304 -9.63 -18.48 14.77
CA ALA A 304 -8.44 -18.65 15.61
C ALA A 304 -7.16 -18.60 14.75
N ARG A 305 -7.18 -19.27 13.59
CA ARG A 305 -6.12 -19.20 12.57
C ARG A 305 -5.99 -17.79 11.99
N TYR A 306 -7.09 -17.05 11.82
CA TYR A 306 -7.04 -15.65 11.42
C TYR A 306 -6.33 -14.76 12.44
N VAL A 307 -6.71 -14.84 13.72
CA VAL A 307 -6.06 -14.06 14.80
C VAL A 307 -4.56 -14.38 14.86
N LEU A 308 -4.18 -15.66 14.81
CA LEU A 308 -2.78 -16.06 14.81
C LEU A 308 -2.02 -15.50 13.61
N ARG A 309 -2.56 -15.62 12.39
CA ARG A 309 -1.90 -15.10 11.17
C ARG A 309 -1.60 -13.61 11.29
N ASN A 310 -2.59 -12.81 11.68
CA ASN A 310 -2.43 -11.36 11.83
C ASN A 310 -1.49 -10.98 12.98
N LEU A 311 -1.48 -11.77 14.07
CA LEU A 311 -0.49 -11.64 15.12
C LEU A 311 0.93 -11.86 14.56
N ILE A 312 1.19 -13.00 13.90
CA ILE A 312 2.50 -13.29 13.30
C ILE A 312 2.89 -12.22 12.26
N ASP A 313 1.98 -11.84 11.35
CA ASP A 313 2.19 -10.76 10.37
C ASP A 313 2.53 -9.39 11.01
N SER A 314 2.11 -9.17 12.26
CA SER A 314 2.43 -7.98 13.07
C SER A 314 3.74 -8.13 13.84
N LEU A 315 4.07 -9.32 14.34
CA LEU A 315 5.35 -9.61 14.99
C LEU A 315 6.51 -9.71 14.00
N GLU A 316 6.24 -9.95 12.71
CA GLU A 316 7.21 -9.81 11.61
C GLU A 316 7.54 -8.35 11.28
N ARG A 317 6.77 -7.36 11.78
CA ARG A 317 7.08 -5.93 11.61
C ARG A 317 8.14 -5.47 12.61
N PRO A 318 8.85 -4.36 12.34
CA PRO A 318 9.78 -3.75 13.29
C PRO A 318 9.13 -3.52 14.66
N TYR A 319 9.87 -3.86 15.72
CA TYR A 319 9.42 -3.69 17.10
C TYR A 319 9.36 -2.22 17.54
N ASP A 320 9.88 -1.29 16.74
CA ASP A 320 9.79 0.17 16.96
C ASP A 320 10.41 0.69 18.29
N ALA A 321 11.53 0.09 18.69
CA ALA A 321 12.50 0.78 19.52
C ALA A 321 13.53 1.47 18.59
N PRO A 322 13.90 2.75 18.80
CA PRO A 322 14.80 3.48 17.89
C PRO A 322 16.23 2.92 17.82
N GLU A 323 16.56 1.98 18.71
CA GLU A 323 17.84 1.25 18.77
C GLU A 323 17.79 -0.11 18.06
N LEU A 324 16.59 -0.64 17.77
CA LEU A 324 16.37 -2.00 17.26
C LEU A 324 15.59 -1.95 15.94
N ALA A 325 16.30 -2.10 14.82
CA ALA A 325 15.71 -2.25 13.48
C ALA A 325 15.12 -3.66 13.22
N GLU A 326 14.88 -4.44 14.28
CA GLU A 326 14.56 -5.86 14.22
C GLU A 326 13.06 -6.13 14.44
N SER A 327 12.58 -7.27 13.94
CA SER A 327 11.17 -7.65 14.07
C SER A 327 10.82 -8.07 15.50
N GLY A 328 9.55 -7.97 15.87
CA GLY A 328 9.06 -8.46 17.17
C GLY A 328 9.40 -9.94 17.42
N LEU A 329 9.36 -10.80 16.39
CA LEU A 329 9.78 -12.20 16.51
C LEU A 329 11.28 -12.37 16.77
N LEU A 330 12.13 -11.56 16.14
CA LEU A 330 13.57 -11.57 16.42
C LEU A 330 13.84 -11.05 17.83
N TYR A 331 13.20 -9.95 18.24
CA TYR A 331 13.32 -9.42 19.61
C TYR A 331 12.86 -10.42 20.70
N LEU A 332 11.83 -11.23 20.42
CA LEU A 332 11.42 -12.34 21.29
C LEU A 332 12.43 -13.49 21.29
N SER A 333 13.00 -13.82 20.13
CA SER A 333 14.03 -14.85 19.96
C SER A 333 15.35 -14.49 20.64
N ASP A 334 15.80 -13.24 20.53
CA ASP A 334 16.99 -12.74 21.22
C ASP A 334 16.74 -12.67 22.73
N GLY A 335 15.56 -12.23 23.18
CA GLY A 335 15.13 -12.34 24.58
C GLY A 335 15.12 -13.78 25.13
N LEU A 336 14.79 -14.78 24.29
CA LEU A 336 14.86 -16.20 24.64
C LEU A 336 16.31 -16.69 24.75
N ALA A 337 17.19 -16.27 23.84
CA ALA A 337 18.61 -16.63 23.82
C ALA A 337 19.36 -16.03 25.03
N GLU A 338 19.10 -14.76 25.35
CA GLU A 338 19.76 -14.04 26.44
C GLU A 338 19.15 -14.36 27.81
N GLY A 339 17.81 -14.37 27.92
CA GLY A 339 17.09 -14.53 29.19
C GLY A 339 17.18 -15.91 29.83
N THR A 340 17.65 -16.93 29.09
CA THR A 340 17.76 -18.31 29.57
C THR A 340 19.18 -18.77 29.88
N ASN A 341 20.18 -17.87 29.84
CA ASN A 341 21.60 -18.18 30.08
C ASN A 341 22.17 -19.31 29.19
N LEU A 342 21.61 -19.47 27.98
CA LEU A 342 22.16 -20.39 26.98
C LEU A 342 23.63 -20.08 26.71
N ALA A 343 24.45 -21.12 26.55
CA ALA A 343 25.89 -20.95 26.37
C ALA A 343 26.17 -20.12 25.11
N ALA A 344 26.90 -19.00 25.27
CA ALA A 344 27.23 -18.11 24.16
C ALA A 344 27.92 -18.85 23.00
N ALA A 345 28.68 -19.91 23.28
CA ALA A 345 29.30 -20.77 22.27
C ALA A 345 28.28 -21.61 21.47
N ASP A 346 27.18 -22.08 22.08
CA ASP A 346 26.12 -22.81 21.38
C ASP A 346 25.25 -21.84 20.55
N ILE A 347 24.96 -20.63 21.07
CA ILE A 347 24.28 -19.56 20.32
C ILE A 347 25.11 -19.13 19.10
N GLU A 348 26.41 -18.86 19.29
CA GLU A 348 27.31 -18.46 18.21
C GLU A 348 27.49 -19.59 17.17
N ARG A 349 27.53 -20.85 17.62
CA ARG A 349 27.53 -22.01 16.71
C ARG A 349 26.23 -22.10 15.91
N LEU A 350 25.06 -21.91 16.54
CA LEU A 350 23.77 -21.89 15.85
C LEU A 350 23.72 -20.77 14.79
N ARG A 351 24.23 -19.58 15.14
CA ARG A 351 24.33 -18.40 14.25
C ARG A 351 25.30 -18.58 13.08
N THR A 352 26.46 -19.22 13.28
CA THR A 352 27.58 -19.12 12.31
C THR A 352 28.00 -20.42 11.61
N ALA A 353 27.61 -21.59 12.14
CA ALA A 353 27.99 -22.89 11.61
C ALA A 353 27.00 -23.44 10.56
N GLU A 354 27.53 -24.18 9.59
CA GLU A 354 26.77 -24.84 8.53
C GLU A 354 26.16 -26.16 9.03
N LEU A 355 25.24 -26.05 9.99
CA LEU A 355 24.52 -27.17 10.61
C LEU A 355 23.36 -27.65 9.74
N ALA A 356 23.26 -28.97 9.55
CA ALA A 356 22.16 -29.64 8.83
C ALA A 356 21.87 -31.03 9.43
N GLY A 357 20.62 -31.49 9.29
CA GLY A 357 20.19 -32.81 9.77
C GLY A 357 20.44 -33.02 11.27
N ASP A 358 20.90 -34.21 11.62
CA ASP A 358 21.12 -34.68 13.00
C ASP A 358 22.02 -33.76 13.84
N GLU A 359 22.96 -33.01 13.23
CA GLU A 359 23.82 -32.07 13.96
C GLU A 359 23.05 -30.82 14.41
N LEU A 360 22.14 -30.32 13.57
CA LEU A 360 21.27 -29.20 13.89
C LEU A 360 20.25 -29.60 14.97
N ASP A 361 19.63 -30.77 14.80
CA ASP A 361 18.69 -31.35 15.77
C ASP A 361 19.37 -31.58 17.13
N THR A 362 20.56 -32.19 17.16
CA THR A 362 21.34 -32.38 18.40
C THR A 362 21.74 -31.06 19.07
N LEU A 363 22.07 -30.01 18.31
CA LEU A 363 22.38 -28.70 18.90
C LEU A 363 21.12 -28.08 19.51
N ILE A 364 20.05 -27.95 18.71
CA ILE A 364 18.82 -27.28 19.14
C ILE A 364 18.12 -28.06 20.25
N GLY A 365 18.04 -29.39 20.15
CA GLY A 365 17.47 -30.24 21.21
C GLY A 365 18.12 -29.98 22.57
N ARG A 366 19.45 -29.85 22.64
CA ARG A 366 20.16 -29.48 23.89
C ARG A 366 19.83 -28.06 24.38
N MET A 367 19.61 -27.12 23.47
CA MET A 367 19.23 -25.74 23.81
C MET A 367 17.78 -25.67 24.30
N VAL A 368 16.84 -26.36 23.63
CA VAL A 368 15.44 -26.51 24.04
C VAL A 368 15.35 -27.17 25.42
N ASP A 369 16.09 -28.26 25.64
CA ASP A 369 16.24 -28.93 26.94
C ASP A 369 16.73 -27.98 28.05
N HIS A 370 17.61 -27.04 27.73
CA HIS A 370 18.12 -26.04 28.67
C HIS A 370 17.05 -24.99 28.99
N VAL A 371 16.39 -24.45 27.97
CA VAL A 371 15.28 -23.50 28.12
C VAL A 371 14.18 -24.09 29.01
N LEU A 372 13.73 -25.32 28.72
CA LEU A 372 12.63 -25.98 29.44
C LEU A 372 12.99 -26.40 30.88
N ARG A 373 14.28 -26.45 31.25
CA ARG A 373 14.72 -26.59 32.65
C ARG A 373 14.63 -25.29 33.45
N THR A 374 14.42 -24.15 32.79
CA THR A 374 14.17 -22.87 33.47
C THR A 374 12.80 -22.92 34.13
N GLU A 375 12.73 -22.64 35.44
CA GLU A 375 11.51 -22.77 36.25
C GLU A 375 10.31 -21.99 35.69
N ARG A 376 10.56 -20.88 34.99
CA ARG A 376 9.54 -20.07 34.31
C ARG A 376 9.01 -20.66 33.00
N LEU A 377 9.83 -21.40 32.25
CA LEU A 377 9.54 -21.85 30.89
C LEU A 377 9.21 -23.35 30.79
N HIS A 378 9.20 -24.10 31.90
CA HIS A 378 8.93 -25.55 31.92
C HIS A 378 7.55 -25.99 31.37
N ARG A 379 6.61 -25.05 31.20
CA ARG A 379 5.26 -25.29 30.65
C ARG A 379 5.13 -24.93 29.17
N VAL A 380 6.19 -24.38 28.60
CA VAL A 380 6.23 -23.96 27.20
C VAL A 380 6.47 -25.18 26.31
N GLU A 381 5.89 -25.17 25.11
CA GLU A 381 6.05 -26.27 24.16
C GLU A 381 7.44 -26.32 23.52
N PRO A 382 8.11 -27.50 23.50
CA PRO A 382 9.43 -27.67 22.90
C PRO A 382 9.51 -27.17 21.45
N ASP A 383 8.49 -27.47 20.65
CA ASP A 383 8.46 -27.13 19.23
C ASP A 383 8.43 -25.61 18.99
N LEU A 384 7.78 -24.85 19.89
CA LEU A 384 7.74 -23.40 19.77
C LEU A 384 9.06 -22.75 20.20
N VAL A 385 9.70 -23.29 21.25
CA VAL A 385 11.06 -22.91 21.65
C VAL A 385 12.05 -23.20 20.52
N HIS A 386 11.98 -24.39 19.90
CA HIS A 386 12.78 -24.77 18.74
C HIS A 386 12.59 -23.77 17.59
N ALA A 387 11.34 -23.48 17.21
CA ALA A 387 11.03 -22.54 16.13
C ALA A 387 11.57 -21.12 16.40
N LEU A 388 11.42 -20.60 17.62
CA LEU A 388 11.99 -19.31 18.00
C LEU A 388 13.52 -19.32 18.02
N LEU A 389 14.16 -20.40 18.49
CA LEU A 389 15.62 -20.54 18.44
C LEU A 389 16.14 -20.61 17.00
N LEU A 390 15.41 -21.20 16.04
CA LEU A 390 15.81 -21.21 14.63
C LEU A 390 15.92 -19.80 14.02
N LEU A 391 15.14 -18.82 14.52
CA LEU A 391 15.25 -17.42 14.08
C LEU A 391 16.62 -16.81 14.38
N GLN A 392 17.34 -17.31 15.39
CA GLN A 392 18.70 -16.89 15.72
C GLN A 392 19.68 -17.07 14.56
N ARG A 393 19.44 -18.03 13.66
CA ARG A 393 20.30 -18.24 12.48
C ARG A 393 20.27 -17.06 11.51
N ARG A 394 19.24 -16.20 11.59
CA ARG A 394 19.00 -15.05 10.70
C ARG A 394 19.04 -15.42 9.20
N ASP A 395 18.75 -16.68 8.87
CA ASP A 395 18.67 -17.23 7.52
C ASP A 395 17.25 -17.02 6.94
N PRO A 396 17.08 -16.24 5.85
CA PRO A 396 15.77 -15.99 5.25
C PRO A 396 15.01 -17.25 4.81
N ALA A 397 15.72 -18.29 4.37
CA ALA A 397 15.11 -19.53 3.89
C ALA A 397 14.55 -20.37 5.05
N LEU A 398 15.23 -20.38 6.20
CA LEU A 398 14.68 -20.97 7.43
C LEU A 398 13.61 -20.08 8.05
N HIS A 399 13.80 -18.76 8.05
CA HIS A 399 12.82 -17.79 8.54
C HIS A 399 11.45 -17.99 7.87
N ARG A 400 11.39 -18.03 6.53
CA ARG A 400 10.15 -18.30 5.76
C ARG A 400 9.42 -19.55 6.26
N ARG A 401 10.15 -20.62 6.56
CA ARG A 401 9.61 -21.92 7.01
C ARG A 401 9.19 -21.90 8.48
N VAL A 402 9.94 -21.22 9.35
CA VAL A 402 9.57 -20.95 10.74
C VAL A 402 8.27 -20.13 10.79
N ILE A 403 8.12 -19.11 9.93
CA ILE A 403 6.89 -18.31 9.85
C ILE A 403 5.68 -19.18 9.45
N ARG A 404 5.83 -20.10 8.46
CA ARG A 404 4.76 -21.06 8.11
C ARG A 404 4.38 -21.95 9.29
N PHE A 405 5.37 -22.48 10.01
CA PHE A 405 5.15 -23.25 11.24
C PHE A 405 4.40 -22.42 12.31
N LEU A 406 4.84 -21.20 12.59
CA LEU A 406 4.25 -20.28 13.57
C LEU A 406 2.82 -19.85 13.22
N ARG A 407 2.42 -19.92 11.93
CA ARG A 407 1.06 -19.63 11.44
C ARG A 407 0.14 -20.86 11.45
N CYS A 408 0.61 -22.01 11.91
CA CYS A 408 -0.12 -23.29 11.84
C CYS A 408 -0.48 -23.70 10.39
N GLU A 409 0.45 -23.46 9.45
CA GLU A 409 0.35 -23.91 8.06
C GLU A 409 0.95 -25.32 7.87
N PRO A 410 0.46 -26.11 6.92
CA PRO A 410 1.02 -27.44 6.64
C PRO A 410 2.45 -27.34 6.10
N LEU A 411 3.34 -28.18 6.62
CA LEU A 411 4.74 -28.27 6.20
C LEU A 411 5.00 -29.55 5.39
N THR A 412 5.76 -29.45 4.31
CA THR A 412 6.20 -30.62 3.54
C THR A 412 7.28 -31.42 4.29
N ALA A 413 7.43 -32.71 3.99
CA ALA A 413 8.47 -33.56 4.58
C ALA A 413 9.92 -33.07 4.32
N TYR A 414 10.12 -32.25 3.28
CA TYR A 414 11.40 -31.58 3.03
C TYR A 414 11.61 -30.40 4.00
N GLU A 415 10.58 -29.58 4.22
CA GLU A 415 10.64 -28.44 5.14
C GLU A 415 10.80 -28.88 6.59
N GLN A 416 10.10 -29.94 7.02
CA GLN A 416 10.26 -30.53 8.35
C GLN A 416 11.72 -30.94 8.61
N ARG A 417 12.42 -31.53 7.63
CA ARG A 417 13.84 -31.88 7.75
C ARG A 417 14.77 -30.67 7.82
N LEU A 418 14.45 -29.58 7.10
CA LEU A 418 15.22 -28.33 7.19
C LEU A 418 15.02 -27.63 8.54
N LEU A 419 13.82 -27.75 9.11
CA LEU A 419 13.45 -27.24 10.43
C LEU A 419 13.81 -28.22 11.57
N GLY A 420 14.90 -28.98 11.43
CA GLY A 420 15.39 -29.85 12.52
C GLY A 420 14.41 -30.92 13.00
N GLY A 421 13.49 -31.39 12.14
CA GLY A 421 12.48 -32.40 12.49
C GLY A 421 11.16 -31.84 13.04
N LEU A 422 10.98 -30.52 13.09
CA LEU A 422 9.72 -29.90 13.52
C LEU A 422 8.52 -30.43 12.71
N ALA A 423 7.51 -30.94 13.42
CA ALA A 423 6.27 -31.41 12.83
C ALA A 423 5.38 -30.23 12.37
N ALA A 424 4.49 -30.49 11.40
CA ALA A 424 3.45 -29.53 11.06
C ALA A 424 2.44 -29.39 12.21
N ARG A 425 1.99 -28.16 12.48
CA ARG A 425 0.96 -27.82 13.47
C ARG A 425 -0.29 -27.37 12.73
N ASP A 426 -0.99 -28.30 12.08
CA ASP A 426 -2.11 -28.01 11.18
C ASP A 426 -3.50 -28.28 11.79
N GLN A 427 -3.57 -28.74 13.05
CA GLN A 427 -4.82 -29.12 13.71
C GLN A 427 -5.68 -27.90 14.08
N PRO A 428 -7.02 -28.05 14.23
CA PRO A 428 -7.92 -26.94 14.55
C PRO A 428 -7.61 -26.21 15.87
N GLU A 429 -7.05 -26.89 16.86
CA GLU A 429 -6.66 -26.33 18.16
C GLU A 429 -5.31 -25.62 18.17
N ASP A 430 -4.42 -25.94 17.21
CA ASP A 430 -3.05 -25.43 17.18
C ASP A 430 -2.96 -23.89 17.11
N PRO A 431 -3.84 -23.16 16.40
CA PRO A 431 -3.75 -21.71 16.36
C PRO A 431 -3.96 -21.03 17.73
N MET A 432 -4.99 -21.46 18.46
CA MET A 432 -5.28 -20.96 19.81
C MET A 432 -4.13 -21.27 20.76
N ARG A 433 -3.63 -22.51 20.69
CA ARG A 433 -2.51 -23.00 21.48
C ARG A 433 -1.23 -22.21 21.23
N THR A 434 -0.94 -21.88 19.97
CA THR A 434 0.25 -21.10 19.59
C THR A 434 0.16 -19.65 20.08
N ILE A 435 -1.01 -19.00 20.01
CA ILE A 435 -1.22 -17.66 20.59
C ILE A 435 -0.96 -17.69 22.11
N GLN A 436 -1.49 -18.69 22.82
CA GLN A 436 -1.31 -18.84 24.27
C GLN A 436 0.17 -18.99 24.65
N GLN A 437 0.87 -19.86 23.93
CA GLN A 437 2.28 -20.17 24.17
C GLN A 437 3.19 -18.96 23.86
N LEU A 438 2.92 -18.19 22.80
CA LEU A 438 3.64 -16.94 22.52
C LEU A 438 3.44 -15.88 23.63
N GLY A 439 2.20 -15.73 24.12
CA GLY A 439 1.89 -14.80 25.22
C GLY A 439 2.54 -15.20 26.56
N ALA A 440 2.69 -16.50 26.81
CA ALA A 440 3.42 -17.03 27.96
C ALA A 440 4.93 -16.76 27.84
N ILE A 441 5.55 -17.06 26.69
CA ILE A 441 6.99 -16.81 26.46
C ILE A 441 7.32 -15.33 26.62
N ALA A 442 6.54 -14.43 26.01
CA ALA A 442 6.72 -12.98 26.13
C ALA A 442 6.70 -12.51 27.59
N TYR A 443 5.73 -13.01 28.38
CA TYR A 443 5.59 -12.66 29.78
C TYR A 443 6.74 -13.21 30.65
N GLU A 444 7.06 -14.50 30.52
CA GLU A 444 8.05 -15.16 31.38
C GLU A 444 9.50 -14.67 31.15
N LEU A 445 9.81 -14.26 29.91
CA LEU A 445 11.12 -13.70 29.55
C LEU A 445 11.26 -12.21 29.89
N GLN A 446 10.25 -11.40 29.58
CA GLN A 446 10.38 -9.93 29.54
C GLN A 446 9.37 -9.18 30.43
N LEU A 447 8.49 -9.89 31.15
CA LEU A 447 7.29 -9.31 31.77
C LEU A 447 6.42 -8.53 30.76
N ALA A 448 6.46 -8.96 29.49
CA ALA A 448 5.79 -8.28 28.39
C ALA A 448 4.33 -8.74 28.24
N SER A 449 3.43 -7.79 27.97
CA SER A 449 2.03 -8.07 27.64
C SER A 449 1.86 -8.52 26.18
N LEU A 450 0.83 -9.30 25.87
CA LEU A 450 0.44 -9.61 24.49
C LEU A 450 -0.85 -8.85 24.13
N VAL A 451 -0.72 -7.85 23.27
CA VAL A 451 -1.80 -6.93 22.93
C VAL A 451 -2.42 -7.30 21.59
N LEU A 452 -3.74 -7.43 21.53
CA LEU A 452 -4.49 -7.67 20.30
C LEU A 452 -5.39 -6.47 20.00
N LEU A 453 -5.06 -5.70 18.97
CA LEU A 453 -5.81 -4.54 18.51
C LEU A 453 -6.76 -4.97 17.38
N VAL A 454 -8.06 -4.91 17.63
CA VAL A 454 -9.13 -5.32 16.71
C VAL A 454 -9.87 -4.09 16.22
N ASP A 455 -9.89 -3.88 14.91
CA ASP A 455 -10.48 -2.71 14.25
C ASP A 455 -11.56 -3.12 13.22
N GLN A 456 -12.32 -2.14 12.73
CA GLN A 456 -13.34 -2.30 11.68
C GLN A 456 -14.36 -3.43 11.94
N VAL A 457 -14.76 -3.62 13.19
CA VAL A 457 -15.82 -4.59 13.57
C VAL A 457 -17.11 -4.36 12.77
N GLU A 458 -17.42 -3.09 12.50
CA GLU A 458 -18.53 -2.62 11.65
C GLU A 458 -18.56 -3.25 10.25
N ASP A 459 -17.42 -3.49 9.62
CA ASP A 459 -17.35 -4.00 8.24
C ASP A 459 -17.75 -5.48 8.12
N THR A 460 -18.11 -6.13 9.24
CA THR A 460 -18.68 -7.48 9.28
C THR A 460 -20.21 -7.52 9.37
N VAL A 461 -20.95 -6.41 9.36
CA VAL A 461 -22.42 -6.45 9.53
C VAL A 461 -23.23 -5.81 8.36
N PRO A 462 -23.24 -6.40 7.13
CA PRO A 462 -24.09 -5.90 6.04
C PRO A 462 -25.53 -6.45 6.05
N ASP A 463 -25.74 -7.67 6.58
CA ASP A 463 -27.01 -8.39 6.55
C ASP A 463 -27.09 -9.34 7.76
N GLY A 464 -28.29 -9.57 8.32
CA GLY A 464 -28.49 -10.24 9.62
C GLY A 464 -28.04 -11.71 9.76
N LYS A 465 -27.36 -12.29 8.77
CA LYS A 465 -26.68 -13.60 8.89
C LYS A 465 -25.26 -13.49 9.47
N THR A 466 -24.64 -12.32 9.44
CA THR A 466 -23.21 -12.20 9.77
C THR A 466 -22.94 -12.05 11.27
N VAL A 467 -23.97 -11.82 12.09
CA VAL A 467 -23.80 -11.67 13.55
C VAL A 467 -23.25 -12.93 14.21
N THR A 468 -23.59 -14.13 13.71
CA THR A 468 -23.03 -15.40 14.22
C THR A 468 -21.50 -15.47 14.03
N ARG A 469 -20.95 -14.89 12.94
CA ARG A 469 -19.50 -14.86 12.70
C ARG A 469 -18.80 -13.86 13.63
N LEU A 470 -19.40 -12.69 13.83
CA LEU A 470 -18.93 -11.71 14.80
C LEU A 470 -18.98 -12.25 16.24
N GLN A 471 -20.01 -13.04 16.58
CA GLN A 471 -20.07 -13.76 17.84
C GLN A 471 -18.94 -14.79 17.97
N GLN A 472 -18.69 -15.61 16.93
CA GLN A 472 -17.57 -16.57 16.91
C GLN A 472 -16.22 -15.87 17.10
N ALA A 473 -16.00 -14.73 16.47
CA ALA A 473 -14.81 -13.92 16.64
C ALA A 473 -14.62 -13.42 18.08
N ILE A 474 -15.68 -12.91 18.70
CA ILE A 474 -15.69 -12.50 20.12
C ILE A 474 -15.46 -13.69 21.05
N ASP A 475 -16.06 -14.84 20.77
CA ASP A 475 -15.87 -16.07 21.54
C ASP A 475 -14.40 -16.57 21.45
N VAL A 476 -13.74 -16.44 20.30
CA VAL A 476 -12.31 -16.74 20.11
C VAL A 476 -11.42 -15.73 20.83
N LEU A 477 -11.64 -14.43 20.67
CA LEU A 477 -10.87 -13.38 21.37
C LEU A 477 -11.01 -13.48 22.90
N ARG A 478 -12.22 -13.80 23.38
CA ARG A 478 -12.45 -14.15 24.79
C ARG A 478 -11.69 -15.40 25.18
N GLY A 479 -11.66 -16.43 24.34
CA GLY A 479 -10.88 -17.65 24.57
C GLY A 479 -9.38 -17.39 24.72
N VAL A 480 -8.81 -16.45 23.96
CA VAL A 480 -7.42 -16.00 24.14
C VAL A 480 -7.26 -15.29 25.50
N ALA A 481 -8.11 -14.30 25.80
CA ALA A 481 -8.03 -13.53 27.05
C ALA A 481 -8.26 -14.37 28.32
N ASP A 482 -9.17 -15.35 28.27
CA ASP A 482 -9.43 -16.31 29.36
C ASP A 482 -8.23 -17.25 29.60
N ALA A 483 -7.42 -17.53 28.58
CA ALA A 483 -6.31 -18.47 28.67
C ALA A 483 -4.94 -17.82 28.95
N VAL A 484 -4.80 -16.52 28.73
CA VAL A 484 -3.51 -15.80 28.85
C VAL A 484 -3.66 -14.57 29.76
N PRO A 485 -3.20 -14.62 31.02
CA PRO A 485 -3.34 -13.49 31.95
C PRO A 485 -2.62 -12.21 31.51
N SER A 486 -1.54 -12.33 30.73
CA SER A 486 -0.78 -11.22 30.14
C SER A 486 -1.41 -10.60 28.88
N VAL A 487 -2.57 -11.09 28.41
CA VAL A 487 -3.23 -10.56 27.21
C VAL A 487 -4.11 -9.34 27.51
N VAL A 488 -3.99 -8.33 26.65
CA VAL A 488 -4.90 -7.18 26.58
C VAL A 488 -5.48 -7.08 25.17
N VAL A 489 -6.75 -7.42 25.01
CA VAL A 489 -7.49 -7.21 23.77
C VAL A 489 -8.08 -5.79 23.78
N VAL A 490 -7.91 -5.03 22.70
CA VAL A 490 -8.60 -3.75 22.49
C VAL A 490 -9.49 -3.90 21.26
N MET A 491 -10.79 -3.72 21.44
CA MET A 491 -11.79 -3.87 20.37
C MET A 491 -12.41 -2.52 20.05
N ALA A 492 -12.12 -1.98 18.87
CA ALA A 492 -12.65 -0.72 18.39
C ALA A 492 -13.83 -0.94 17.43
N CYS A 493 -15.00 -0.39 17.74
CA CYS A 493 -16.21 -0.57 16.92
C CYS A 493 -17.15 0.64 16.95
N LEU A 494 -18.10 0.71 16.01
CA LEU A 494 -19.18 1.70 16.06
C LEU A 494 -20.17 1.42 17.21
N ASP A 495 -20.68 2.50 17.79
CA ASP A 495 -21.66 2.48 18.88
C ASP A 495 -22.98 1.79 18.52
N ASP A 496 -23.48 2.01 17.30
CA ASP A 496 -24.71 1.41 16.78
C ASP A 496 -24.53 -0.09 16.49
N VAL A 497 -23.39 -0.48 15.91
CA VAL A 497 -23.02 -1.88 15.66
C VAL A 497 -22.91 -2.66 16.97
N TYR A 498 -22.21 -2.12 17.98
CA TYR A 498 -22.17 -2.77 19.30
C TYR A 498 -23.55 -2.86 19.94
N SER A 499 -24.36 -1.80 19.84
CA SER A 499 -25.73 -1.79 20.39
C SER A 499 -26.63 -2.85 19.74
N ALA A 500 -26.51 -3.07 18.43
CA ALA A 500 -27.24 -4.12 17.70
C ALA A 500 -26.74 -5.54 18.05
N LEU A 501 -25.44 -5.70 18.28
CA LEU A 501 -24.80 -6.95 18.66
C LEU A 501 -25.10 -7.36 20.11
N ARG A 502 -25.15 -6.40 21.03
CA ARG A 502 -25.30 -6.60 22.48
C ARG A 502 -26.48 -7.50 22.86
N GLY A 503 -27.59 -7.40 22.13
CA GLY A 503 -28.79 -8.23 22.35
C GLY A 503 -28.65 -9.71 21.96
N GLN A 504 -27.58 -10.07 21.24
CA GLN A 504 -27.32 -11.42 20.73
C GLN A 504 -26.16 -12.11 21.45
N LEU A 505 -25.34 -11.36 22.21
CA LEU A 505 -24.28 -11.90 23.04
C LEU A 505 -24.84 -12.48 24.35
N SER A 506 -24.17 -13.51 24.89
CA SER A 506 -24.54 -14.04 26.20
C SER A 506 -24.24 -13.03 27.32
N ARG A 507 -25.00 -13.07 28.41
CA ARG A 507 -24.82 -12.16 29.55
C ARG A 507 -23.41 -12.20 30.14
N SER A 508 -22.73 -13.36 30.11
CA SER A 508 -21.34 -13.47 30.59
C SER A 508 -20.34 -12.78 29.67
N VAL A 509 -20.58 -12.73 28.36
CA VAL A 509 -19.76 -11.97 27.40
C VAL A 509 -19.98 -10.47 27.59
N VAL A 510 -21.25 -10.04 27.68
CA VAL A 510 -21.60 -8.63 27.92
C VAL A 510 -21.02 -8.15 29.25
N ASP A 511 -21.16 -8.91 30.33
CA ASP A 511 -20.63 -8.54 31.65
C ASP A 511 -19.10 -8.39 31.66
N ARG A 512 -18.35 -9.16 30.86
CA ARG A 512 -16.89 -8.98 30.70
C ARG A 512 -16.55 -7.73 29.87
N LEU A 513 -17.20 -7.56 28.72
CA LEU A 513 -16.98 -6.41 27.82
C LEU A 513 -17.42 -5.07 28.44
N GLU A 514 -18.40 -5.07 29.34
CA GLU A 514 -18.98 -3.85 29.92
C GLU A 514 -18.48 -3.52 31.33
N ARG A 515 -17.82 -4.43 32.03
CA ARG A 515 -17.37 -4.20 33.42
C ARG A 515 -15.87 -4.42 33.64
N ASP A 516 -15.15 -5.04 32.72
CA ASP A 516 -13.78 -5.50 32.99
C ASP A 516 -12.78 -5.37 31.82
N PRO A 517 -12.36 -4.13 31.48
CA PRO A 517 -12.77 -2.84 32.05
C PRO A 517 -14.11 -2.32 31.48
N ALA A 518 -14.59 -1.19 32.00
CA ALA A 518 -15.73 -0.48 31.42
C ALA A 518 -15.40 0.06 30.00
N PRO A 519 -16.36 0.11 29.07
CA PRO A 519 -16.15 0.60 27.71
C PRO A 519 -15.84 2.10 27.69
N VAL A 520 -14.88 2.50 26.87
CA VAL A 520 -14.56 3.92 26.66
C VAL A 520 -15.23 4.42 25.39
N ARG A 521 -15.92 5.56 25.48
CA ARG A 521 -16.65 6.19 24.37
C ARG A 521 -15.84 7.38 23.83
N LEU A 522 -15.34 7.27 22.61
CA LEU A 522 -14.56 8.32 21.97
C LEU A 522 -15.50 9.46 21.55
N ALA A 523 -15.25 10.67 22.06
CA ALA A 523 -16.02 11.84 21.64
C ALA A 523 -15.83 12.13 20.14
N THR A 524 -16.92 12.22 19.40
CA THR A 524 -16.90 12.47 17.95
C THR A 524 -16.49 13.89 17.59
N GLN A 525 -16.76 14.85 18.48
CA GLN A 525 -16.45 16.28 18.30
C GLN A 525 -15.14 16.63 19.01
N ARG A 526 -14.28 17.44 18.37
CA ARG A 526 -13.03 17.95 18.94
C ARG A 526 -13.20 19.33 19.56
N GLN A 527 -12.56 19.55 20.72
CA GLN A 527 -12.52 20.88 21.35
C GLN A 527 -11.44 21.75 20.70
N ARG A 528 -11.51 23.07 20.89
CA ARG A 528 -10.54 24.02 20.30
C ARG A 528 -9.09 23.63 20.57
N GLN A 529 -8.77 23.25 21.81
CA GLN A 529 -7.42 22.84 22.22
C GLN A 529 -6.94 21.57 21.48
N ASP A 530 -7.83 20.60 21.23
CA ASP A 530 -7.47 19.41 20.44
C ASP A 530 -7.15 19.80 18.99
N VAL A 531 -8.00 20.62 18.38
CA VAL A 531 -7.86 21.08 17.00
C VAL A 531 -6.58 21.88 16.82
N GLU A 532 -6.28 22.76 17.79
CA GLU A 532 -5.06 23.57 17.83
C GLU A 532 -3.81 22.68 17.94
N ALA A 533 -3.78 21.74 18.90
CA ALA A 533 -2.66 20.81 19.05
C ALA A 533 -2.46 19.90 17.82
N MET A 534 -3.54 19.42 17.20
CA MET A 534 -3.48 18.67 15.93
C MET A 534 -2.90 19.49 14.78
N LEU A 535 -3.24 20.78 14.72
CA LEU A 535 -2.80 21.69 13.67
C LEU A 535 -1.32 22.07 13.85
N VAL A 536 -0.95 22.53 15.06
CA VAL A 536 0.42 22.93 15.41
C VAL A 536 1.39 21.78 15.13
N ARG A 537 1.07 20.55 15.53
CA ARG A 537 1.95 19.39 15.31
C ARG A 537 2.11 18.99 13.83
N ARG A 538 1.14 19.33 12.98
CA ARG A 538 1.21 19.12 11.51
C ARG A 538 2.00 20.24 10.82
N LEU A 539 1.83 21.48 11.29
CA LEU A 539 2.60 22.64 10.83
C LEU A 539 4.08 22.52 11.22
N ASP A 540 4.37 22.11 12.46
CA ASP A 540 5.73 21.84 12.96
C ASP A 540 6.49 20.87 12.04
N HIS A 541 5.84 19.75 11.68
CA HIS A 541 6.42 18.78 10.75
C HIS A 541 6.60 19.33 9.33
N LEU A 542 5.68 20.17 8.85
CA LEU A 542 5.78 20.80 7.53
C LEU A 542 6.90 21.85 7.49
N TYR A 543 7.02 22.68 8.52
CA TYR A 543 8.02 23.74 8.60
C TYR A 543 9.42 23.20 8.90
N SER A 544 9.53 22.19 9.77
CA SER A 544 10.78 21.46 10.01
C SER A 544 11.33 20.80 8.75
N ALA A 545 10.48 20.33 7.82
CA ALA A 545 10.92 19.78 6.54
C ALA A 545 11.55 20.83 5.59
N PHE A 546 11.47 22.12 5.93
CA PHE A 546 12.04 23.24 5.21
C PHE A 546 12.99 24.10 6.07
N ASP A 547 13.46 23.58 7.21
CA ASP A 547 14.28 24.31 8.21
C ASP A 547 13.65 25.62 8.71
N VAL A 548 12.32 25.75 8.66
CA VAL A 548 11.59 26.90 9.19
C VAL A 548 11.14 26.59 10.62
N ALA A 549 11.54 27.43 11.57
CA ALA A 549 11.09 27.31 12.95
C ALA A 549 9.62 27.77 13.09
N LEU A 550 8.83 27.00 13.84
CA LEU A 550 7.53 27.41 14.33
C LEU A 550 7.70 28.50 15.41
N GLN A 551 6.82 29.49 15.45
CA GLN A 551 6.94 30.65 16.36
C GLN A 551 5.94 30.53 17.51
N ASP A 552 6.40 30.68 18.76
CA ASP A 552 5.58 30.50 19.96
C ASP A 552 4.44 31.53 20.10
N ASP A 553 4.57 32.71 19.48
CA ASP A 553 3.58 33.79 19.52
C ASP A 553 2.47 33.66 18.46
N ASP A 554 2.69 32.91 17.39
CA ASP A 554 1.67 32.51 16.41
C ASP A 554 1.91 31.06 15.90
N PRO A 555 1.64 30.05 16.75
CA PRO A 555 2.04 28.66 16.48
C PRO A 555 1.17 27.96 15.43
N PHE A 556 0.02 28.53 15.08
CA PHE A 556 -0.91 27.98 14.09
C PHE A 556 -0.97 28.78 12.78
N TYR A 557 -0.05 29.73 12.56
CA TYR A 557 0.15 30.40 11.28
C TYR A 557 0.23 29.36 10.13
N PRO A 558 -0.40 29.57 8.96
CA PRO A 558 -1.12 30.78 8.50
C PRO A 558 -2.60 30.84 8.89
N PHE A 559 -3.08 29.94 9.74
CA PHE A 559 -4.49 29.91 10.11
C PHE A 559 -4.82 31.04 11.09
N THR A 560 -6.08 31.49 11.10
CA THR A 560 -6.52 32.53 12.04
C THR A 560 -7.29 31.89 13.20
N ALA A 561 -7.31 32.53 14.37
CA ALA A 561 -8.15 32.10 15.50
C ALA A 561 -9.61 31.84 15.10
N ARG A 562 -10.17 32.67 14.20
CA ARG A 562 -11.52 32.50 13.62
C ARG A 562 -11.66 31.24 12.76
N ALA A 563 -10.60 30.83 12.05
CA ALA A 563 -10.59 29.58 11.29
C ALA A 563 -10.59 28.36 12.22
N LEU A 564 -9.82 28.38 13.32
CA LEU A 564 -9.86 27.33 14.34
C LEU A 564 -11.23 27.26 15.05
N GLU A 565 -11.86 28.41 15.34
CA GLU A 565 -13.23 28.48 15.87
C GLU A 565 -14.25 27.87 14.91
N ALA A 566 -14.12 28.11 13.60
CA ALA A 566 -15.05 27.59 12.58
C ALA A 566 -15.04 26.07 12.45
N VAL A 567 -13.94 25.39 12.78
CA VAL A 567 -13.82 23.93 12.83
C VAL A 567 -13.87 23.35 14.25
N THR A 568 -14.10 24.17 15.27
CA THR A 568 -14.33 23.68 16.63
C THR A 568 -15.65 22.88 16.66
N GLN A 569 -15.70 21.79 17.43
CA GLN A 569 -16.77 20.79 17.43
C GLN A 569 -16.91 19.93 16.16
N PHE A 570 -16.03 20.07 15.15
CA PHE A 570 -15.99 19.14 14.02
C PHE A 570 -15.38 17.80 14.44
N ARG A 571 -15.52 16.77 13.60
CA ARG A 571 -14.73 15.54 13.73
C ARG A 571 -13.28 15.84 13.38
N ALA A 572 -12.35 15.09 13.95
CA ALA A 572 -10.91 15.22 13.62
C ALA A 572 -10.65 15.14 12.10
N ARG A 573 -11.31 14.19 11.42
CA ARG A 573 -11.29 14.04 9.95
C ARG A 573 -11.79 15.28 9.21
N ASP A 574 -12.89 15.86 9.66
CA ASP A 574 -13.54 17.00 8.99
C ASP A 574 -12.72 18.28 9.16
N ALA A 575 -12.16 18.51 10.35
CA ALA A 575 -11.25 19.62 10.61
C ALA A 575 -9.97 19.53 9.77
N ILE A 576 -9.33 18.35 9.71
CA ILE A 576 -8.15 18.11 8.86
C ILE A 576 -8.49 18.34 7.38
N ALA A 577 -9.67 17.92 6.91
CA ALA A 577 -10.09 18.16 5.53
C ALA A 577 -10.20 19.65 5.22
N THR A 578 -10.76 20.46 6.13
CA THR A 578 -10.79 21.94 5.97
C THR A 578 -9.39 22.56 5.95
N PHE A 579 -8.46 22.07 6.78
CA PHE A 579 -7.06 22.53 6.73
C PHE A 579 -6.36 22.13 5.41
N ARG A 580 -6.64 20.93 4.90
CA ARG A 580 -6.15 20.46 3.60
C ARG A 580 -6.65 21.32 2.45
N GLU A 581 -7.95 21.61 2.40
CA GLU A 581 -8.54 22.48 1.37
C GLU A 581 -7.89 23.88 1.34
N PHE A 582 -7.59 24.44 2.52
CA PHE A 582 -6.86 25.71 2.62
C PHE A 582 -5.40 25.62 2.17
N HIS A 583 -4.69 24.54 2.56
CA HIS A 583 -3.31 24.28 2.14
C HIS A 583 -3.20 24.08 0.62
N GLU A 584 -4.06 23.25 0.03
CA GLU A 584 -4.14 23.03 -1.43
C GLU A 584 -4.39 24.33 -2.18
N ALA A 585 -5.25 25.23 -1.66
CA ALA A 585 -5.48 26.54 -2.25
C ALA A 585 -4.26 27.49 -2.15
N CYS A 586 -3.51 27.46 -1.04
CA CYS A 586 -2.29 28.23 -0.86
C CYS A 586 -1.15 27.73 -1.77
N VAL A 587 -1.02 26.41 -1.94
CA VAL A 587 -0.05 25.80 -2.86
C VAL A 587 -0.41 26.10 -4.33
N ALA A 588 -1.69 26.04 -4.70
CA ALA A 588 -2.14 26.32 -6.07
C ALA A 588 -1.99 27.81 -6.48
N SER A 589 -2.03 28.73 -5.51
CA SER A 589 -1.84 30.16 -5.73
C SER A 589 -0.39 30.64 -5.55
N GLY A 590 0.45 29.88 -4.84
CA GLY A 590 1.81 30.25 -4.49
C GLY A 590 1.91 31.34 -3.41
N ALA A 591 0.80 31.69 -2.75
CA ALA A 591 0.73 32.67 -1.67
C ALA A 591 -0.40 32.34 -0.69
N ILE A 592 -0.33 32.83 0.55
CA ILE A 592 -1.40 32.61 1.53
C ILE A 592 -2.69 33.31 1.07
N VAL A 593 -3.71 32.52 0.75
CA VAL A 593 -5.00 33.07 0.32
C VAL A 593 -5.73 33.68 1.52
N GLY A 594 -6.10 34.97 1.43
CA GLY A 594 -6.93 35.61 2.44
C GLY A 594 -8.25 34.85 2.60
N ALA A 595 -8.65 34.53 3.83
CA ALA A 595 -9.69 33.54 4.15
C ALA A 595 -11.06 33.80 3.49
N VAL A 596 -11.23 33.31 2.26
CA VAL A 596 -12.50 33.31 1.55
C VAL A 596 -13.39 32.23 2.15
N THR A 597 -14.46 32.66 2.83
CA THR A 597 -15.61 31.80 3.11
C THR A 597 -16.38 31.57 1.81
N THR A 598 -15.84 30.72 0.93
CA THR A 598 -16.52 30.24 -0.28
C THR A 598 -17.61 29.24 0.13
N PRO A 599 -18.78 29.23 -0.53
CA PRO A 599 -19.83 28.28 -0.19
C PRO A 599 -19.34 26.85 -0.47
N ARG A 600 -19.54 26.00 0.53
CA ARG A 600 -19.17 24.57 0.57
C ARG A 600 -19.42 23.87 -0.77
N VAL A 601 -18.37 23.73 -1.59
CA VAL A 601 -18.35 22.72 -2.65
C VAL A 601 -18.28 21.39 -1.92
N VAL A 602 -19.41 20.72 -1.79
CA VAL A 602 -19.43 19.33 -1.35
C VAL A 602 -18.77 18.53 -2.46
N LEU A 603 -17.44 18.35 -2.34
CA LEU A 603 -16.76 17.23 -2.98
C LEU A 603 -17.58 15.98 -2.64
N PRO A 604 -17.87 15.11 -3.61
CA PRO A 604 -18.60 13.89 -3.33
C PRO A 604 -17.87 13.15 -2.21
N PRO A 605 -18.59 12.54 -1.24
CA PRO A 605 -17.92 11.70 -0.26
C PRO A 605 -17.09 10.69 -1.04
N VAL A 606 -15.79 10.59 -0.72
CA VAL A 606 -14.94 9.51 -1.21
C VAL A 606 -15.70 8.23 -0.94
N GLU A 607 -16.05 7.49 -2.01
CA GLU A 607 -16.85 6.27 -1.87
C GLU A 607 -16.21 5.40 -0.79
N SER A 608 -17.00 4.83 0.11
CA SER A 608 -16.46 3.98 1.16
C SER A 608 -15.73 2.80 0.53
N THR A 609 -14.41 2.85 0.58
CA THR A 609 -13.52 1.84 0.02
C THR A 609 -13.51 0.55 0.81
N THR A 610 -14.26 0.49 1.91
CA THR A 610 -14.31 -0.62 2.87
C THR A 610 -14.52 -1.99 2.23
N ASP A 611 -15.26 -2.09 1.12
CA ASP A 611 -15.37 -3.36 0.37
C ASP A 611 -14.06 -3.78 -0.33
N LEU A 612 -13.31 -2.82 -0.88
CA LEU A 612 -11.99 -3.06 -1.48
C LEU A 612 -10.89 -3.21 -0.42
N ASP A 613 -10.99 -2.48 0.69
CA ASP A 613 -10.10 -2.65 1.85
C ASP A 613 -10.30 -4.04 2.46
N ARG A 614 -11.55 -4.51 2.59
CA ARG A 614 -11.90 -5.88 2.98
C ARG A 614 -11.36 -6.90 1.96
N ALA A 615 -11.66 -6.74 0.66
CA ALA A 615 -11.16 -7.64 -0.38
C ALA A 615 -9.63 -7.69 -0.47
N TRP A 616 -8.95 -6.57 -0.21
CA TRP A 616 -7.49 -6.48 -0.11
C TRP A 616 -6.95 -7.26 1.08
N ASN A 617 -7.56 -7.09 2.26
CA ASN A 617 -7.21 -7.86 3.45
C ASN A 617 -7.48 -9.35 3.28
N ASP A 618 -8.60 -9.72 2.64
CA ASP A 618 -8.96 -11.11 2.36
C ASP A 618 -8.00 -11.73 1.33
N ALA A 619 -7.60 -11.00 0.29
CA ALA A 619 -6.58 -11.44 -0.66
C ALA A 619 -5.18 -11.55 -0.03
N LEU A 620 -4.83 -10.66 0.91
CA LEU A 620 -3.63 -10.78 1.74
C LEU A 620 -3.72 -11.93 2.77
N ALA A 621 -4.92 -12.30 3.21
CA ALA A 621 -5.20 -13.36 4.18
C ALA A 621 -5.45 -14.73 3.54
N ALA A 622 -5.66 -14.79 2.22
CA ALA A 622 -5.71 -16.03 1.47
C ALA A 622 -4.34 -16.74 1.53
N ALA A 623 -4.36 -18.07 1.61
CA ALA A 623 -3.18 -18.90 1.35
C ALA A 623 -3.18 -19.29 -0.13
N GLY A 624 -2.84 -18.33 -0.99
CA GLY A 624 -2.67 -18.57 -2.42
C GLY A 624 -1.30 -19.20 -2.73
N ASP A 625 -1.23 -19.96 -3.83
CA ASP A 625 0.02 -20.55 -4.33
C ASP A 625 0.97 -19.44 -4.79
N MET A 626 1.89 -19.04 -3.89
CA MET A 626 3.01 -18.17 -4.25
C MET A 626 3.93 -18.92 -5.23
N PRO A 627 4.43 -18.26 -6.29
CA PRO A 627 5.40 -18.88 -7.18
C PRO A 627 6.70 -19.19 -6.42
N ASP A 628 7.12 -20.45 -6.48
CA ASP A 628 8.39 -20.92 -5.91
C ASP A 628 9.53 -20.94 -6.95
N ASP A 629 9.25 -20.54 -8.20
CA ASP A 629 10.22 -20.43 -9.30
C ASP A 629 10.58 -18.96 -9.62
N ASP A 630 11.81 -18.75 -10.09
CA ASP A 630 12.34 -17.41 -10.37
C ASP A 630 11.54 -16.67 -11.45
N ALA A 631 10.96 -17.36 -12.44
CA ALA A 631 10.17 -16.74 -13.50
C ALA A 631 8.79 -16.27 -12.97
N GLY A 632 8.14 -17.05 -12.10
CA GLY A 632 6.92 -16.65 -11.41
C GLY A 632 7.14 -15.48 -10.44
N VAL A 633 8.26 -15.45 -9.72
CA VAL A 633 8.66 -14.30 -8.88
C VAL A 633 8.89 -13.05 -9.75
N LEU A 634 9.59 -13.19 -10.88
CA LEU A 634 9.84 -12.10 -11.80
C LEU A 634 8.57 -11.58 -12.48
N ALA A 635 7.57 -12.44 -12.70
CA ALA A 635 6.25 -12.03 -13.17
C ALA A 635 5.51 -11.13 -12.13
N LEU A 636 5.62 -11.44 -10.84
CA LEU A 636 5.13 -10.54 -9.78
C LEU A 636 5.88 -9.20 -9.78
N VAL A 637 7.22 -9.21 -9.91
CA VAL A 637 8.00 -7.97 -10.00
C VAL A 637 7.57 -7.12 -11.21
N ARG A 638 7.33 -7.74 -12.37
CA ARG A 638 6.80 -7.05 -13.57
C ARG A 638 5.47 -6.34 -13.29
N GLU A 639 4.54 -7.02 -12.62
CA GLU A 639 3.23 -6.45 -12.26
C GLU A 639 3.33 -5.33 -11.23
N ALA A 640 4.22 -5.45 -10.25
CA ALA A 640 4.48 -4.39 -9.28
C ALA A 640 4.92 -3.10 -9.99
N ILE A 641 5.88 -3.20 -10.92
CA ILE A 641 6.40 -2.04 -11.66
C ILE A 641 5.34 -1.42 -12.58
N HIS A 642 4.52 -2.22 -13.27
CA HIS A 642 3.38 -1.68 -14.01
C HIS A 642 2.37 -0.99 -13.09
N GLY A 643 2.00 -1.63 -11.98
CA GLY A 643 1.02 -1.09 -11.05
C GLY A 643 1.44 0.23 -10.41
N VAL A 644 2.75 0.41 -10.19
CA VAL A 644 3.35 1.65 -9.68
C VAL A 644 3.37 2.75 -10.74
N GLY A 645 3.53 2.39 -12.01
CA GLY A 645 3.32 3.31 -13.14
C GLY A 645 1.94 3.96 -13.08
N ASP A 646 0.90 3.17 -12.84
CA ASP A 646 -0.48 3.65 -12.71
C ASP A 646 -0.77 4.42 -11.41
N GLU A 647 -0.14 4.05 -10.30
CA GLU A 647 -0.24 4.74 -9.00
C GLU A 647 0.34 6.16 -9.05
N LEU A 648 1.48 6.31 -9.72
CA LEU A 648 2.26 7.55 -9.78
C LEU A 648 2.04 8.36 -11.07
N GLY A 649 1.26 7.83 -12.03
CA GLY A 649 1.08 8.43 -13.35
C GLY A 649 2.34 8.42 -14.22
N MET A 650 3.27 7.49 -13.97
CA MET A 650 4.54 7.35 -14.68
C MET A 650 4.37 6.44 -15.90
N ALA A 651 4.70 6.94 -17.08
CA ALA A 651 4.77 6.15 -18.31
C ALA A 651 6.01 5.22 -18.28
N LEU A 652 5.82 4.03 -17.73
CA LEU A 652 6.80 2.94 -17.64
C LEU A 652 6.48 1.85 -18.67
N THR A 653 7.52 1.28 -19.27
CA THR A 653 7.46 0.13 -20.18
C THR A 653 8.33 -0.98 -19.61
N VAL A 654 7.78 -2.20 -19.48
CA VAL A 654 8.50 -3.36 -18.99
C VAL A 654 8.46 -4.45 -20.05
N ARG A 655 9.62 -4.99 -20.44
CA ARG A 655 9.75 -6.12 -21.38
C ARG A 655 10.54 -7.26 -20.75
N SER A 656 10.31 -8.50 -21.17
CA SER A 656 11.23 -9.62 -20.90
C SER A 656 12.18 -9.74 -22.08
N GLU A 657 13.48 -9.77 -21.82
CA GLU A 657 14.49 -10.14 -22.83
C GLU A 657 14.93 -11.61 -22.64
N ARG A 658 14.81 -12.16 -21.43
CA ARG A 658 15.00 -13.57 -21.10
C ARG A 658 13.93 -14.04 -20.07
N PRO A 659 13.81 -15.35 -19.77
CA PRO A 659 12.87 -15.85 -18.77
C PRO A 659 13.16 -15.35 -17.34
N ASP A 660 14.42 -15.06 -17.06
CA ASP A 660 15.01 -14.62 -15.79
C ASP A 660 15.32 -13.11 -15.75
N GLN A 661 15.08 -12.38 -16.85
CA GLN A 661 15.49 -10.99 -17.02
C GLN A 661 14.38 -10.07 -17.57
N LEU A 662 14.15 -8.95 -16.87
CA LEU A 662 13.28 -7.85 -17.30
C LEU A 662 14.10 -6.61 -17.68
N VAL A 663 13.58 -5.82 -18.62
CA VAL A 663 14.06 -4.46 -18.89
C VAL A 663 12.94 -3.47 -18.65
N VAL A 664 13.21 -2.48 -17.80
CA VAL A 664 12.31 -1.39 -17.42
C VAL A 664 12.83 -0.08 -18.01
N GLU A 665 12.00 0.59 -18.80
CA GLU A 665 12.29 1.87 -19.44
C GLU A 665 11.19 2.88 -19.12
N GLY A 666 11.53 4.16 -19.03
CA GLY A 666 10.56 5.23 -18.82
C GLY A 666 11.13 6.58 -19.23
N LYS A 667 10.27 7.56 -19.52
CA LYS A 667 10.71 8.90 -19.98
C LYS A 667 11.55 9.66 -18.95
N THR A 668 11.43 9.31 -17.67
CA THR A 668 12.03 10.00 -16.52
C THR A 668 13.04 9.15 -15.74
N ILE A 669 13.29 7.90 -16.17
CA ILE A 669 14.25 7.00 -15.53
C ILE A 669 15.21 6.41 -16.58
N ALA A 670 16.48 6.20 -16.21
CA ALA A 670 17.40 5.46 -17.06
C ALA A 670 16.89 4.02 -17.30
N PRO A 671 17.19 3.39 -18.45
CA PRO A 671 16.90 1.97 -18.67
C PRO A 671 17.48 1.11 -17.54
N ARG A 672 16.71 0.15 -17.05
CA ARG A 672 17.11 -0.75 -15.97
C ARG A 672 16.95 -2.19 -16.41
N VAL A 673 17.94 -3.03 -16.14
CA VAL A 673 17.87 -4.49 -16.36
C VAL A 673 17.76 -5.15 -15.00
N LEU A 674 16.74 -5.98 -14.79
CA LEU A 674 16.48 -6.68 -13.53
C LEU A 674 16.62 -8.18 -13.77
N GLU A 675 17.36 -8.88 -12.91
CA GLU A 675 17.58 -10.32 -13.05
C GLU A 675 17.54 -11.04 -11.70
N VAL A 676 16.95 -12.23 -11.65
CA VAL A 676 16.82 -13.00 -10.41
C VAL A 676 18.11 -13.77 -10.11
N CYS A 677 18.81 -13.29 -9.09
CA CYS A 677 20.11 -13.75 -8.63
C CYS A 677 19.98 -14.66 -7.40
N ASN A 678 19.13 -15.69 -7.48
CA ASN A 678 18.91 -16.65 -6.38
C ASN A 678 20.00 -17.75 -6.28
N GLY A 679 21.00 -17.73 -7.17
CA GLY A 679 22.13 -18.66 -7.14
C GLY A 679 22.86 -18.74 -5.80
N GLY A 680 23.44 -19.92 -5.52
CA GLY A 680 24.22 -20.15 -4.31
C GLY A 680 25.46 -19.26 -4.23
N ALA A 681 25.75 -18.74 -3.04
CA ALA A 681 26.96 -17.98 -2.76
C ALA A 681 28.24 -18.85 -2.82
N GLN A 682 28.10 -20.15 -2.53
CA GLN A 682 29.14 -21.16 -2.76
C GLN A 682 29.04 -21.71 -4.20
N GLY A 683 30.17 -22.04 -4.81
CA GLY A 683 30.22 -22.56 -6.19
C GLY A 683 30.20 -21.49 -7.30
N GLY A 684 30.29 -20.20 -6.96
CA GLY A 684 30.60 -19.11 -7.90
C GLY A 684 29.48 -18.69 -8.86
N HIS A 685 28.33 -19.35 -8.87
CA HIS A 685 27.22 -19.07 -9.78
C HIS A 685 26.66 -17.66 -9.58
N LEU A 686 26.37 -17.27 -8.32
CA LEU A 686 25.95 -15.90 -8.00
C LEU A 686 26.99 -14.84 -8.39
N GLY A 687 28.28 -15.18 -8.24
CA GLY A 687 29.37 -14.31 -8.68
C GLY A 687 29.37 -14.09 -10.19
N GLY A 688 29.09 -15.14 -10.97
CA GLY A 688 28.94 -15.06 -12.42
C GLY A 688 27.77 -14.16 -12.83
N GLN A 689 26.58 -14.35 -12.25
CA GLN A 689 25.41 -13.48 -12.50
C GLN A 689 25.72 -12.00 -12.21
N LEU A 690 26.37 -11.71 -11.09
CA LEU A 690 26.78 -10.34 -10.74
C LEU A 690 27.85 -9.77 -11.68
N ASP A 691 28.81 -10.58 -12.14
CA ASP A 691 29.83 -10.16 -13.09
C ASP A 691 29.23 -9.92 -14.50
N GLU A 692 28.25 -10.72 -14.94
CA GLU A 692 27.48 -10.51 -16.18
C GLU A 692 26.61 -9.25 -16.11
N LEU A 693 25.85 -9.06 -15.04
CA LEU A 693 25.08 -7.83 -14.80
C LEU A 693 25.99 -6.60 -14.74
N ARG A 694 27.17 -6.69 -14.11
CA ARG A 694 28.14 -5.58 -14.07
C ARG A 694 28.64 -5.19 -15.46
N ALA A 695 28.72 -6.12 -16.41
CA ALA A 695 29.13 -5.82 -17.78
C ALA A 695 28.13 -4.90 -18.51
N LEU A 696 26.84 -4.94 -18.14
CA LEU A 696 25.79 -4.08 -18.72
C LEU A 696 25.94 -2.60 -18.32
N ILE A 697 26.67 -2.28 -17.24
CA ILE A 697 26.86 -0.89 -16.80
C ILE A 697 27.54 -0.03 -17.88
N ALA A 698 28.45 -0.64 -18.64
CA ALA A 698 29.13 0.01 -19.75
C ALA A 698 28.19 0.45 -20.90
N THR A 699 26.94 -0.06 -20.95
CA THR A 699 25.93 0.36 -21.94
C THR A 699 25.09 1.56 -21.49
N GLY A 700 25.30 2.08 -20.28
CA GLY A 700 24.50 3.17 -19.70
C GLY A 700 23.17 2.72 -19.08
N THR A 701 22.99 1.40 -18.91
CA THR A 701 21.84 0.77 -18.26
C THR A 701 22.14 0.56 -16.77
N VAL A 702 21.13 0.67 -15.90
CA VAL A 702 21.27 0.36 -14.46
C VAL A 702 20.91 -1.12 -14.22
N PRO A 703 21.87 -2.03 -13.99
CA PRO A 703 21.56 -3.41 -13.67
C PRO A 703 21.12 -3.54 -12.21
N ILE A 704 20.16 -4.42 -11.97
CA ILE A 704 19.55 -4.69 -10.68
C ILE A 704 19.53 -6.19 -10.43
N ALA A 705 20.32 -6.63 -9.45
CA ALA A 705 20.31 -7.99 -8.95
C ALA A 705 19.14 -8.13 -7.95
N LEU A 706 18.13 -8.92 -8.29
CA LEU A 706 17.00 -9.24 -7.42
C LEU A 706 17.29 -10.55 -6.69
N ARG A 707 16.93 -10.68 -5.41
CA ARG A 707 17.18 -11.91 -4.65
C ARG A 707 16.15 -12.14 -3.55
N ASN A 708 15.66 -13.37 -3.39
CA ASN A 708 14.66 -13.75 -2.36
C ASN A 708 15.29 -13.92 -0.95
N SER A 709 16.58 -13.63 -0.82
CA SER A 709 17.37 -13.61 0.41
C SER A 709 18.26 -12.37 0.36
N ASP A 710 18.82 -11.97 1.50
CA ASP A 710 19.67 -10.79 1.54
C ASP A 710 21.01 -10.98 0.77
N PHE A 711 21.73 -9.86 0.64
CA PHE A 711 23.08 -9.79 0.09
C PHE A 711 24.16 -9.68 1.20
N GLN A 712 23.83 -10.02 2.45
CA GLN A 712 24.74 -9.95 3.59
C GLN A 712 25.55 -11.25 3.71
N PHE A 713 26.77 -11.21 3.17
CA PHE A 713 27.70 -12.33 3.22
C PHE A 713 28.83 -12.07 4.23
N LYS A 714 29.43 -13.15 4.77
CA LYS A 714 30.58 -13.06 5.71
C LYS A 714 31.63 -12.07 5.18
N ALA A 715 32.00 -11.09 6.01
CA ALA A 715 32.88 -10.01 5.62
C ALA A 715 34.20 -10.51 5.02
N LYS A 716 34.70 -9.83 3.98
CA LYS A 716 35.90 -10.20 3.18
C LYS A 716 35.76 -11.48 2.33
N SER A 717 34.64 -12.18 2.33
CA SER A 717 34.38 -13.29 1.39
C SER A 717 34.44 -12.84 -0.07
N LYS A 718 34.75 -13.76 -0.99
CA LYS A 718 34.82 -13.46 -2.44
C LYS A 718 33.51 -12.84 -2.94
N ILE A 719 32.37 -13.39 -2.51
CA ILE A 719 31.05 -12.92 -2.93
C ILE A 719 30.70 -11.55 -2.32
N SER A 720 31.05 -11.29 -1.05
CA SER A 720 30.91 -9.95 -0.45
C SER A 720 31.69 -8.89 -1.24
N LYS A 721 32.89 -9.22 -1.73
CA LYS A 721 33.66 -8.34 -2.63
C LYS A 721 33.03 -8.17 -4.01
N GLN A 722 32.44 -9.22 -4.59
CA GLN A 722 31.75 -9.14 -5.89
C GLN A 722 30.46 -8.32 -5.81
N VAL A 723 29.68 -8.44 -4.72
CA VAL A 723 28.52 -7.58 -4.44
C VAL A 723 28.96 -6.13 -4.24
N GLY A 724 30.01 -5.89 -3.44
CA GLY A 724 30.59 -4.56 -3.28
C GLY A 724 30.99 -3.93 -4.62
N ALA A 725 31.80 -4.63 -5.41
CA ALA A 725 32.24 -4.17 -6.73
C ALA A 725 31.11 -4.02 -7.76
N PHE A 726 29.98 -4.75 -7.61
CA PHE A 726 28.79 -4.56 -8.44
C PHE A 726 28.04 -3.27 -8.07
N VAL A 727 27.89 -2.99 -6.78
CA VAL A 727 27.24 -1.77 -6.27
C VAL A 727 28.11 -0.54 -6.50
N GLU A 728 29.41 -0.61 -6.22
CA GLU A 728 30.41 0.45 -6.50
C GLU A 728 30.44 0.83 -7.99
N ALA A 729 30.26 -0.14 -8.89
CA ALA A 729 30.19 0.12 -10.33
C ALA A 729 28.88 0.80 -10.76
N GLY A 730 27.87 0.91 -9.89
CA GLY A 730 26.56 1.54 -10.18
C GLY A 730 25.39 0.56 -10.35
N GLY A 731 25.59 -0.74 -10.08
CA GLY A 731 24.50 -1.71 -9.99
C GLY A 731 23.71 -1.59 -8.68
N ARG A 732 22.51 -2.18 -8.62
CA ARG A 732 21.69 -2.21 -7.40
C ARG A 732 21.40 -3.64 -6.95
N ALA A 733 21.64 -3.93 -5.68
CA ALA A 733 21.28 -5.20 -5.05
C ALA A 733 19.98 -5.01 -4.26
N VAL A 734 18.92 -5.75 -4.60
CA VAL A 734 17.56 -5.55 -4.05
C VAL A 734 16.98 -6.87 -3.56
N VAL A 735 16.51 -6.87 -2.31
CA VAL A 735 15.92 -8.05 -1.67
C VAL A 735 14.41 -8.09 -1.93
N LEU A 736 13.92 -9.26 -2.33
CA LEU A 736 12.51 -9.57 -2.54
C LEU A 736 11.96 -10.33 -1.33
N GLU A 737 11.34 -9.62 -0.40
CA GLU A 737 10.62 -10.23 0.71
C GLU A 737 9.32 -10.89 0.24
N GLU A 738 9.02 -12.11 0.68
CA GLU A 738 7.76 -12.79 0.35
C GLU A 738 6.53 -11.95 0.73
N ARG A 739 6.58 -11.22 1.85
CA ARG A 739 5.51 -10.30 2.26
C ARG A 739 5.18 -9.27 1.18
N GLN A 740 6.21 -8.70 0.56
CA GLN A 740 6.06 -7.68 -0.48
C GLN A 740 5.55 -8.32 -1.78
N LEU A 741 6.02 -9.53 -2.12
CA LEU A 741 5.50 -10.31 -3.26
C LEU A 741 4.02 -10.73 -3.06
N ARG A 742 3.61 -11.09 -1.83
CA ARG A 742 2.20 -11.38 -1.48
C ARG A 742 1.32 -10.16 -1.61
N ALA A 743 1.81 -8.95 -1.29
CA ALA A 743 1.06 -7.72 -1.53
C ALA A 743 0.81 -7.47 -3.03
N VAL A 744 1.77 -7.80 -3.90
CA VAL A 744 1.56 -7.77 -5.35
C VAL A 744 0.57 -8.84 -5.80
N HIS A 745 0.66 -10.06 -5.26
CA HIS A 745 -0.31 -11.12 -5.57
C HIS A 745 -1.74 -10.73 -5.12
N ALA A 746 -1.89 -10.12 -3.95
CA ALA A 746 -3.17 -9.59 -3.47
C ALA A 746 -3.69 -8.47 -4.39
N ALA A 747 -2.81 -7.56 -4.84
CA ALA A 747 -3.16 -6.53 -5.83
C ALA A 747 -3.72 -7.14 -7.13
N ARG A 748 -3.09 -8.20 -7.65
CA ARG A 748 -3.58 -8.95 -8.82
C ARG A 748 -4.98 -9.53 -8.59
N VAL A 749 -5.20 -10.20 -7.45
CA VAL A 749 -6.50 -10.83 -7.11
C VAL A 749 -7.62 -9.79 -7.00
N VAL A 750 -7.38 -8.69 -6.27
CA VAL A 750 -8.38 -7.61 -6.12
C VAL A 750 -8.63 -6.89 -7.45
N ALA A 751 -7.59 -6.66 -8.26
CA ALA A 751 -7.73 -6.08 -9.60
C ALA A 751 -8.58 -6.95 -10.52
N GLN A 752 -8.43 -8.28 -10.46
CA GLN A 752 -9.25 -9.21 -11.24
C GLN A 752 -10.71 -9.26 -10.77
N ALA A 753 -10.95 -9.19 -9.46
CA ALA A 753 -12.30 -9.18 -8.90
C ALA A 753 -13.05 -7.85 -9.13
N HIS A 754 -12.32 -6.72 -9.13
CA HIS A 754 -12.92 -5.37 -9.11
C HIS A 754 -12.23 -4.36 -10.04
N PRO A 755 -12.02 -4.65 -11.34
CA PRO A 755 -11.10 -3.90 -12.22
C PRO A 755 -11.38 -2.40 -12.28
N GLN A 756 -12.64 -1.98 -12.44
CA GLN A 756 -13.00 -0.56 -12.56
C GLN A 756 -12.85 0.23 -11.25
N ARG A 757 -13.12 -0.39 -10.08
CA ARG A 757 -13.02 0.28 -8.77
C ARG A 757 -11.59 0.25 -8.22
N PHE A 758 -10.84 -0.80 -8.55
CA PHE A 758 -9.47 -0.99 -8.09
C PHE A 758 -8.51 0.10 -8.59
N GLU A 759 -8.66 0.63 -9.80
CA GLU A 759 -7.78 1.71 -10.28
C GLU A 759 -7.87 2.98 -9.42
N VAL A 760 -9.09 3.39 -9.07
CA VAL A 760 -9.36 4.57 -8.21
C VAL A 760 -8.84 4.33 -6.80
N TRP A 761 -9.11 3.14 -6.26
CA TRP A 761 -8.61 2.72 -4.94
C TRP A 761 -7.09 2.72 -4.87
N ARG A 762 -6.42 2.08 -5.84
CA ARG A 762 -4.96 1.96 -5.97
C ARG A 762 -4.28 3.32 -6.04
N ARG A 763 -4.78 4.27 -6.85
CA ARG A 763 -4.23 5.64 -6.89
C ARG A 763 -4.32 6.39 -5.56
N THR A 764 -5.33 6.05 -4.75
CA THR A 764 -5.58 6.65 -3.43
C THR A 764 -4.74 6.00 -2.34
N HIS A 765 -4.69 4.66 -2.30
CA HIS A 765 -4.07 3.87 -1.22
C HIS A 765 -2.60 3.52 -1.45
N ARG A 766 -2.13 3.62 -2.71
CA ARG A 766 -0.74 3.43 -3.15
C ARG A 766 -0.04 2.18 -2.58
N PRO A 767 -0.68 1.00 -2.62
CA PRO A 767 -0.15 -0.21 -1.97
C PRO A 767 1.17 -0.72 -2.56
N LEU A 768 1.50 -0.40 -3.82
CA LEU A 768 2.69 -0.95 -4.49
C LEU A 768 3.90 0.01 -4.44
N SER A 769 3.69 1.33 -4.54
CA SER A 769 4.78 2.32 -4.50
C SER A 769 5.43 2.49 -3.11
N HIS A 770 4.83 1.91 -2.08
CA HIS A 770 5.39 1.83 -0.73
C HIS A 770 6.23 0.56 -0.49
N LEU A 771 6.25 -0.41 -1.43
CA LEU A 771 7.07 -1.64 -1.30
C LEU A 771 8.56 -1.31 -1.45
N ALA A 772 9.39 -1.78 -0.51
CA ALA A 772 10.81 -1.44 -0.47
C ALA A 772 11.55 -1.86 -1.76
N PHE A 773 11.25 -3.05 -2.30
CA PHE A 773 11.87 -3.50 -3.54
C PHE A 773 11.50 -2.61 -4.74
N VAL A 774 10.26 -2.13 -4.81
CA VAL A 774 9.79 -1.19 -5.85
C VAL A 774 10.52 0.14 -5.75
N ARG A 775 10.62 0.71 -4.54
CA ARG A 775 11.32 1.97 -4.29
C ARG A 775 12.78 1.89 -4.73
N ALA A 776 13.47 0.81 -4.36
CA ALA A 776 14.85 0.56 -4.74
C ALA A 776 15.03 0.35 -6.26
N ILE A 777 14.11 -0.38 -6.91
CA ILE A 777 14.12 -0.62 -8.37
C ILE A 777 13.93 0.67 -9.16
N LEU A 778 12.92 1.49 -8.81
CA LEU A 778 12.56 2.68 -9.57
C LEU A 778 13.30 3.95 -9.09
N ASP A 779 13.98 3.86 -7.95
CA ASP A 779 14.65 4.98 -7.28
C ASP A 779 13.68 6.07 -6.79
N LEU A 780 12.51 5.67 -6.27
CA LEU A 780 11.43 6.60 -5.91
C LEU A 780 11.81 7.59 -4.79
N ASP A 781 12.88 7.30 -4.05
CA ASP A 781 13.48 8.19 -3.05
C ASP A 781 14.32 9.33 -3.69
N HIS A 782 14.66 9.24 -4.98
CA HIS A 782 15.51 10.20 -5.72
C HIS A 782 14.92 10.69 -7.07
N VAL A 783 13.76 10.18 -7.50
CA VAL A 783 13.12 10.60 -8.77
C VAL A 783 12.33 11.91 -8.59
N PRO A 784 12.52 12.94 -9.46
CA PRO A 784 11.71 14.15 -9.42
C PRO A 784 10.24 13.86 -9.75
N ARG A 785 9.31 14.27 -8.87
CA ARG A 785 7.88 14.32 -9.19
C ARG A 785 7.66 15.26 -10.38
N MET A 786 7.16 14.75 -11.51
CA MET A 786 6.66 15.60 -12.58
C MET A 786 5.20 15.97 -12.32
N MET A 787 4.91 17.27 -12.38
CA MET A 787 3.54 17.79 -12.32
C MET A 787 2.76 17.37 -13.57
N SER A 788 1.56 16.82 -13.38
CA SER A 788 0.61 16.62 -14.48
C SER A 788 -0.15 17.92 -14.74
N ILE A 789 0.33 18.73 -15.69
CA ILE A 789 -0.35 19.95 -16.12
C ILE A 789 -1.24 19.63 -17.33
N THR A 790 -2.50 19.30 -17.09
CA THR A 790 -3.52 19.27 -18.14
C THR A 790 -4.00 20.71 -18.40
N MET A 791 -3.38 21.40 -19.36
CA MET A 791 -3.83 22.73 -19.77
C MET A 791 -5.08 22.63 -20.66
N THR A 792 -6.22 23.13 -20.16
CA THR A 792 -7.39 23.41 -21.00
C THR A 792 -7.23 24.78 -21.66
N GLN A 793 -7.18 24.84 -22.99
CA GLN A 793 -7.09 26.11 -23.73
C GLN A 793 -8.41 26.91 -23.67
N PRO A 794 -8.36 28.26 -23.65
CA PRO A 794 -9.54 29.11 -23.72
C PRO A 794 -9.97 29.42 -25.17
N LEU A 795 -11.28 29.54 -25.39
CA LEU A 795 -11.92 30.04 -26.61
C LEU A 795 -13.03 31.06 -26.24
N PRO A 796 -13.48 31.96 -27.16
CA PRO A 796 -13.58 33.38 -26.81
C PRO A 796 -14.95 33.86 -26.29
N GLN A 797 -14.93 35.07 -25.73
CA GLN A 797 -16.11 35.83 -25.29
C GLN A 797 -16.96 36.33 -26.47
N ALA A 798 -18.29 36.35 -26.27
CA ALA A 798 -19.25 37.14 -27.06
C ALA A 798 -20.41 37.62 -26.14
N GLU A 799 -21.10 38.68 -26.55
CA GLU A 799 -21.81 39.61 -25.66
C GLU A 799 -23.27 39.23 -25.27
N ARG A 800 -23.90 40.05 -24.41
CA ARG A 800 -25.28 39.87 -23.89
C ARG A 800 -26.28 40.88 -24.46
N LEU A 801 -27.58 40.51 -24.38
CA LEU A 801 -28.84 41.32 -24.38
C LEU A 801 -29.43 41.74 -25.75
N PRO A 802 -30.76 42.01 -25.87
CA PRO A 802 -31.92 41.72 -24.98
C PRO A 802 -33.17 41.06 -25.66
N ALA A 803 -34.25 40.82 -24.89
CA ALA A 803 -35.61 40.33 -25.30
C ALA A 803 -36.59 41.52 -25.61
N PRO A 804 -37.95 41.40 -25.78
CA PRO A 804 -38.95 40.28 -25.71
C PRO A 804 -39.89 40.29 -26.99
N PRO A 805 -41.26 40.10 -27.03
CA PRO A 805 -42.30 39.50 -26.13
C PRO A 805 -43.43 38.62 -26.81
N THR A 806 -44.39 38.16 -25.97
CA THR A 806 -45.86 37.91 -26.20
C THR A 806 -46.44 36.60 -26.81
N ASP A 807 -47.32 35.96 -26.00
CA ASP A 807 -48.46 35.05 -26.29
C ASP A 807 -49.59 35.71 -27.16
N PRO A 808 -50.69 35.05 -27.67
CA PRO A 808 -51.40 33.87 -27.11
C PRO A 808 -52.25 32.89 -27.99
N ILE A 809 -52.61 31.73 -27.39
CA ILE A 809 -53.90 30.98 -27.39
C ILE A 809 -54.52 30.26 -28.65
N SER A 810 -55.00 29.02 -28.38
CA SER A 810 -56.14 28.25 -28.98
C SER A 810 -55.96 27.09 -29.99
N ALA A 811 -56.71 26.02 -29.71
CA ALA A 811 -57.03 24.82 -30.53
C ALA A 811 -58.50 24.92 -31.04
N PRO A 812 -59.19 23.92 -31.67
CA PRO A 812 -58.81 22.52 -31.98
C PRO A 812 -59.18 22.00 -33.39
N GLY A 813 -58.75 20.77 -33.74
CA GLY A 813 -59.26 20.02 -34.89
C GLY A 813 -58.47 18.74 -35.24
N SER A 814 -59.18 17.61 -35.40
CA SER A 814 -58.71 16.30 -35.89
C SER A 814 -59.83 15.68 -36.75
N PRO A 815 -59.60 14.71 -37.67
CA PRO A 815 -58.50 13.72 -37.66
C PRO A 815 -57.86 13.40 -39.05
N ALA A 816 -57.00 12.38 -39.05
CA ALA A 816 -56.61 11.46 -40.15
C ALA A 816 -55.13 11.48 -40.63
N ALA A 817 -54.39 10.48 -40.14
CA ALA A 817 -53.29 9.75 -40.79
C ALA A 817 -52.32 10.50 -41.74
N SER A 818 -51.21 11.02 -41.19
CA SER A 818 -49.86 10.92 -41.78
C SER A 818 -48.77 11.41 -40.81
N ALA A 819 -47.55 10.88 -41.00
CA ALA A 819 -46.28 11.27 -40.36
C ALA A 819 -46.16 11.13 -38.82
N MET A 820 -45.26 10.24 -38.40
CA MET A 820 -44.61 10.34 -37.09
C MET A 820 -43.77 11.62 -37.03
N VAL A 821 -44.25 12.64 -36.31
CA VAL A 821 -43.39 13.76 -35.89
C VAL A 821 -42.69 13.34 -34.59
N ALA A 822 -41.50 12.78 -34.73
CA ALA A 822 -40.57 12.73 -33.62
C ALA A 822 -40.17 14.17 -33.28
N VAL A 823 -40.57 14.67 -32.10
CA VAL A 823 -40.11 15.97 -31.60
C VAL A 823 -38.60 15.85 -31.31
N PRO A 824 -37.72 16.56 -32.05
CA PRO A 824 -36.28 16.51 -31.78
C PRO A 824 -36.03 17.29 -30.48
N GLY A 825 -35.92 16.55 -29.37
CA GLY A 825 -35.75 17.11 -28.03
C GLY A 825 -36.34 16.26 -26.90
N ALA A 826 -37.34 15.40 -27.19
CA ALA A 826 -37.94 14.56 -26.14
C ALA A 826 -36.97 13.51 -25.56
N ARG A 827 -36.04 12.99 -26.40
CA ARG A 827 -34.99 12.04 -25.98
C ARG A 827 -33.84 12.68 -25.20
N THR A 828 -33.73 14.00 -25.18
CA THR A 828 -32.68 14.76 -24.46
C THR A 828 -33.27 15.63 -23.34
N ALA A 829 -34.56 15.48 -23.02
CA ALA A 829 -35.20 16.24 -21.95
C ALA A 829 -34.88 15.61 -20.57
N PRO A 830 -34.44 16.39 -19.57
CA PRO A 830 -34.00 15.86 -18.28
C PRO A 830 -35.14 15.15 -17.53
N ILE A 831 -34.76 14.18 -16.70
CA ILE A 831 -35.67 13.39 -15.86
C ILE A 831 -36.13 14.23 -14.67
N ARG A 832 -37.44 14.44 -14.52
CA ARG A 832 -37.98 15.26 -13.43
C ARG A 832 -38.06 14.44 -12.14
N ILE A 833 -37.33 14.86 -11.12
CA ILE A 833 -37.27 14.20 -9.81
C ILE A 833 -38.36 14.76 -8.87
N GLY A 834 -38.65 16.06 -8.94
CA GLY A 834 -39.67 16.68 -8.07
C GLY A 834 -39.82 18.19 -8.24
N GLU A 835 -40.14 18.86 -7.14
CA GLU A 835 -40.22 20.33 -6.99
C GLU A 835 -39.50 20.75 -5.70
N THR A 836 -38.93 21.96 -5.69
CA THR A 836 -38.38 22.56 -4.47
C THR A 836 -39.49 22.87 -3.46
N THR A 837 -39.20 22.71 -2.17
CA THR A 837 -40.12 23.01 -1.06
C THR A 837 -40.14 24.48 -0.65
N THR A 838 -39.51 25.34 -1.44
CA THR A 838 -39.44 26.80 -1.22
C THR A 838 -40.75 27.49 -1.61
N ALA A 839 -40.93 28.74 -1.18
CA ALA A 839 -42.14 29.53 -1.48
C ALA A 839 -42.40 29.71 -3.00
N ARG A 840 -41.34 29.64 -3.82
CA ARG A 840 -41.43 29.31 -5.24
C ARG A 840 -41.17 27.82 -5.42
N LYS A 841 -42.10 27.12 -6.06
CA LYS A 841 -41.96 25.72 -6.50
C LYS A 841 -41.23 25.72 -7.84
N GLU A 842 -39.99 25.24 -7.84
CA GLU A 842 -39.17 25.12 -9.03
C GLU A 842 -38.91 23.62 -9.33
N PRO A 843 -38.99 23.18 -10.60
CA PRO A 843 -38.83 21.77 -10.93
C PRO A 843 -37.39 21.31 -10.69
N VAL A 844 -37.22 20.23 -9.93
CA VAL A 844 -35.93 19.56 -9.78
C VAL A 844 -35.82 18.50 -10.88
N ALA A 845 -34.82 18.61 -11.72
CA ALA A 845 -34.58 17.71 -12.85
C ALA A 845 -33.12 17.20 -12.86
N LEU A 846 -32.92 16.06 -13.52
CA LEU A 846 -31.66 15.34 -13.64
C LEU A 846 -31.36 15.09 -15.12
N GLU A 847 -30.24 15.59 -15.62
CA GLU A 847 -29.80 15.35 -17.00
C GLU A 847 -29.63 13.86 -17.30
N LEU A 848 -30.05 13.42 -18.49
CA LEU A 848 -30.13 12.01 -18.84
C LEU A 848 -28.74 11.34 -18.84
N GLU A 849 -27.71 12.09 -19.21
CA GLU A 849 -26.31 11.67 -19.21
C GLU A 849 -25.85 11.25 -17.81
N ARG A 850 -26.41 11.84 -16.74
CA ARG A 850 -26.07 11.46 -15.36
C ARG A 850 -26.58 10.07 -14.99
N LEU A 851 -27.58 9.54 -15.69
CA LEU A 851 -28.06 8.16 -15.51
C LEU A 851 -27.17 7.10 -16.20
N THR A 852 -26.11 7.53 -16.90
CA THR A 852 -24.98 6.63 -17.25
C THR A 852 -24.05 6.36 -16.06
N THR A 853 -24.29 7.02 -14.92
CA THR A 853 -23.59 6.81 -13.64
C THR A 853 -24.56 6.29 -12.57
N HIS A 854 -24.04 5.72 -11.48
CA HIS A 854 -24.85 5.13 -10.43
C HIS A 854 -25.71 6.17 -9.69
N VAL A 855 -27.00 5.90 -9.51
CA VAL A 855 -27.92 6.73 -8.70
C VAL A 855 -28.44 5.93 -7.50
N ALA A 856 -28.18 6.44 -6.30
CA ALA A 856 -28.71 5.91 -5.04
C ALA A 856 -29.84 6.80 -4.50
N VAL A 857 -31.00 6.19 -4.20
CA VAL A 857 -32.14 6.89 -3.59
C VAL A 857 -32.24 6.52 -2.11
N LEU A 858 -31.80 7.43 -1.24
CA LEU A 858 -31.68 7.21 0.21
C LEU A 858 -32.83 7.89 1.00
N GLY A 859 -33.06 7.43 2.23
CA GLY A 859 -34.14 7.92 3.11
C GLY A 859 -34.68 6.85 4.06
N THR A 860 -35.50 7.26 5.03
CA THR A 860 -36.12 6.36 6.03
C THR A 860 -37.27 5.51 5.43
N THR A 861 -37.72 4.49 6.15
CA THR A 861 -38.91 3.72 5.74
C THR A 861 -40.14 4.65 5.65
N GLY A 862 -40.90 4.55 4.55
CA GLY A 862 -42.02 5.46 4.26
C GLY A 862 -41.65 6.77 3.55
N SER A 863 -40.37 7.12 3.41
CA SER A 863 -39.92 8.40 2.80
C SER A 863 -40.08 8.49 1.26
N GLY A 864 -40.81 7.57 0.63
CA GLY A 864 -41.03 7.58 -0.83
C GLY A 864 -39.87 7.10 -1.71
N LYS A 865 -38.78 6.53 -1.15
CA LYS A 865 -37.60 6.04 -1.93
C LYS A 865 -37.99 5.24 -3.19
N THR A 866 -38.78 4.18 -3.00
CA THR A 866 -39.24 3.29 -4.08
C THR A 866 -40.06 4.05 -5.10
N THR A 867 -40.95 4.95 -4.66
CA THR A 867 -41.77 5.81 -5.52
C THR A 867 -40.92 6.77 -6.37
N ALA A 868 -39.86 7.34 -5.80
CA ALA A 868 -38.93 8.20 -6.53
C ALA A 868 -38.11 7.41 -7.57
N ALA A 869 -37.63 6.22 -7.22
CA ALA A 869 -36.95 5.32 -8.17
C ALA A 869 -37.89 4.90 -9.32
N LEU A 870 -39.14 4.54 -9.02
CA LEU A 870 -40.14 4.20 -10.04
C LEU A 870 -40.45 5.38 -10.97
N ASN A 871 -40.57 6.61 -10.45
CA ASN A 871 -40.77 7.80 -11.29
C ASN A 871 -39.60 8.04 -12.27
N VAL A 872 -38.36 7.68 -11.89
CA VAL A 872 -37.21 7.71 -12.82
C VAL A 872 -37.32 6.60 -13.87
N VAL A 873 -37.63 5.37 -13.46
CA VAL A 873 -37.80 4.21 -14.36
C VAL A 873 -38.91 4.45 -15.40
N GLU A 874 -40.07 4.95 -14.98
CA GLU A 874 -41.17 5.27 -15.90
C GLU A 874 -40.75 6.34 -16.92
N GLN A 875 -40.01 7.36 -16.52
CA GLN A 875 -39.50 8.39 -17.42
C GLN A 875 -38.40 7.90 -18.38
N LEU A 876 -37.62 6.89 -18.01
CA LEU A 876 -36.67 6.21 -18.91
C LEU A 876 -37.43 5.38 -19.97
N LEU A 877 -38.39 4.57 -19.54
CA LEU A 877 -39.21 3.76 -20.42
C LEU A 877 -40.04 4.62 -21.40
N GLU A 878 -40.53 5.78 -20.97
CA GLU A 878 -41.19 6.77 -21.83
C GLU A 878 -40.30 7.31 -22.97
N ARG A 879 -38.97 7.21 -22.83
CA ARG A 879 -37.96 7.68 -23.80
C ARG A 879 -37.38 6.56 -24.67
N ASP A 880 -38.02 5.39 -24.67
CA ASP A 880 -37.57 4.15 -25.35
C ASP A 880 -36.26 3.56 -24.78
N ILE A 881 -35.96 3.79 -23.49
CA ILE A 881 -34.79 3.24 -22.82
C ILE A 881 -35.22 2.01 -22.02
N SER A 882 -34.73 0.83 -22.42
CA SER A 882 -34.95 -0.43 -21.71
C SER A 882 -34.35 -0.41 -20.30
N VAL A 883 -35.05 -0.99 -19.33
CA VAL A 883 -34.62 -1.03 -17.92
C VAL A 883 -34.63 -2.46 -17.40
N LEU A 884 -33.49 -2.93 -16.88
CA LEU A 884 -33.40 -4.17 -16.11
C LEU A 884 -33.55 -3.84 -14.61
N LEU A 885 -34.45 -4.55 -13.92
CA LEU A 885 -34.72 -4.35 -12.50
C LEU A 885 -34.32 -5.58 -11.67
N VAL A 886 -33.48 -5.37 -10.65
CA VAL A 886 -33.13 -6.40 -9.67
C VAL A 886 -33.85 -6.10 -8.36
N ASP A 887 -34.84 -6.92 -8.02
CA ASP A 887 -35.77 -6.68 -6.92
C ASP A 887 -35.73 -7.78 -5.86
N ARG A 888 -34.82 -7.64 -4.88
CA ARG A 888 -34.71 -8.56 -3.73
C ARG A 888 -35.93 -8.53 -2.79
N LYS A 889 -36.83 -7.52 -2.89
CA LYS A 889 -37.98 -7.37 -1.97
C LYS A 889 -39.33 -7.74 -2.58
N GLY A 890 -39.45 -7.82 -3.91
CA GLY A 890 -40.70 -8.09 -4.62
C GLY A 890 -41.63 -6.87 -4.74
N ASP A 891 -41.14 -5.67 -4.46
CA ASP A 891 -41.93 -4.43 -4.52
C ASP A 891 -42.01 -3.84 -5.94
N LEU A 892 -40.99 -4.07 -6.78
CA LEU A 892 -40.88 -3.61 -8.17
C LEU A 892 -41.38 -4.66 -9.16
N ALA A 893 -41.33 -5.95 -8.82
CA ALA A 893 -41.89 -7.05 -9.63
C ALA A 893 -43.39 -6.89 -9.96
N ARG A 894 -44.09 -5.97 -9.27
CA ARG A 894 -45.49 -5.59 -9.49
C ARG A 894 -45.78 -5.09 -10.91
N TYR A 895 -44.80 -4.58 -11.66
CA TYR A 895 -44.99 -4.19 -13.07
C TYR A 895 -45.41 -5.38 -13.96
N ALA A 896 -45.08 -6.62 -13.58
CA ALA A 896 -45.54 -7.83 -14.26
C ALA A 896 -47.00 -8.23 -13.91
N SER A 897 -47.60 -7.61 -12.88
CA SER A 897 -48.98 -7.86 -12.48
C SER A 897 -49.96 -6.95 -13.23
N ALA A 898 -51.03 -7.53 -13.79
CA ALA A 898 -52.12 -6.77 -14.40
C ALA A 898 -52.75 -5.76 -13.42
N ALA A 899 -52.81 -6.08 -12.13
CA ALA A 899 -53.43 -5.25 -11.09
C ALA A 899 -52.70 -3.91 -10.86
N TRP A 900 -51.40 -3.82 -11.16
CA TRP A 900 -50.63 -2.57 -11.06
C TRP A 900 -51.06 -1.54 -12.09
N TRP A 901 -51.46 -2.01 -13.28
CA TRP A 901 -51.85 -1.19 -14.42
C TRP A 901 -53.33 -0.79 -14.42
N THR A 902 -54.16 -1.50 -13.67
CA THR A 902 -55.62 -1.27 -13.59
C THR A 902 -56.07 -0.57 -12.30
N ASP A 903 -55.14 -0.10 -11.47
CA ASP A 903 -55.45 0.64 -10.23
C ASP A 903 -56.15 1.99 -10.53
N PRO A 904 -57.45 2.16 -10.16
CA PRO A 904 -58.21 3.36 -10.45
C PRO A 904 -57.90 4.54 -9.52
N ILE A 905 -57.11 4.34 -8.46
CA ILE A 905 -56.71 5.37 -7.49
C ILE A 905 -55.34 5.97 -7.88
N ALA A 906 -54.66 5.38 -8.85
CA ALA A 906 -53.38 5.83 -9.37
C ALA A 906 -53.40 7.31 -9.83
N PRO A 907 -52.47 8.15 -9.36
CA PRO A 907 -52.29 9.47 -9.97
C PRO A 907 -51.83 9.29 -11.42
N ASP A 908 -52.47 10.05 -12.32
CA ASP A 908 -52.16 10.12 -13.75
C ASP A 908 -52.35 8.80 -14.54
N GLY A 909 -53.50 8.15 -14.36
CA GLY A 909 -53.84 6.88 -15.03
C GLY A 909 -53.76 6.90 -16.57
N ALA A 910 -53.92 8.07 -17.21
CA ALA A 910 -53.72 8.22 -18.66
C ALA A 910 -52.25 7.99 -19.07
N ARG A 911 -51.30 8.52 -18.29
CA ARG A 911 -49.86 8.32 -18.47
C ARG A 911 -49.48 6.85 -18.30
N ARG A 912 -50.01 6.19 -17.26
CA ARG A 912 -49.80 4.74 -17.03
C ARG A 912 -50.35 3.86 -18.16
N GLY A 913 -51.55 4.17 -18.66
CA GLY A 913 -52.14 3.46 -19.81
C GLY A 913 -51.28 3.59 -21.08
N ALA A 914 -50.80 4.80 -21.38
CA ALA A 914 -49.88 5.04 -22.49
C ALA A 914 -48.53 4.32 -22.33
N LEU A 915 -48.01 4.25 -21.10
CA LEU A 915 -46.77 3.52 -20.81
C LEU A 915 -46.95 2.00 -20.98
N ARG A 916 -48.03 1.41 -20.44
CA ARG A 916 -48.31 -0.03 -20.59
C ARG A 916 -48.48 -0.46 -22.04
N ALA A 917 -49.04 0.40 -22.89
CA ALA A 917 -49.17 0.14 -24.33
C ALA A 917 -47.83 0.17 -25.09
N ARG A 918 -46.73 0.64 -24.46
CA ARG A 918 -45.40 0.79 -25.07
C ARG A 918 -44.35 -0.18 -24.54
N ILE A 919 -44.59 -0.88 -23.42
CA ILE A 919 -43.59 -1.74 -22.78
C ILE A 919 -44.06 -3.19 -22.65
N ASP A 920 -43.14 -4.10 -22.93
CA ASP A 920 -43.23 -5.50 -22.51
C ASP A 920 -42.50 -5.70 -21.17
N VAL A 921 -42.89 -6.71 -20.39
CA VAL A 921 -42.38 -6.95 -19.03
C VAL A 921 -42.14 -8.44 -18.81
N ASP A 922 -40.89 -8.87 -19.03
CA ASP A 922 -40.40 -10.18 -18.63
C ASP A 922 -40.04 -10.18 -17.12
N LEU A 923 -40.59 -11.15 -16.36
CA LEU A 923 -40.26 -11.37 -14.95
C LEU A 923 -39.49 -12.68 -14.79
N PHE A 924 -38.19 -12.60 -14.53
CA PHE A 924 -37.34 -13.78 -14.32
C PHE A 924 -37.31 -14.18 -12.84
N THR A 925 -37.79 -15.39 -12.53
CA THR A 925 -37.74 -15.96 -11.17
C THR A 925 -37.22 -17.40 -11.19
N PRO A 926 -35.90 -17.63 -11.27
CA PRO A 926 -35.31 -18.97 -11.32
C PRO A 926 -35.79 -19.86 -10.18
N GLY A 927 -36.23 -21.09 -10.50
CA GLY A 927 -36.79 -22.03 -9.54
C GLY A 927 -38.22 -21.72 -9.04
N ASN A 928 -38.89 -20.69 -9.56
CA ASN A 928 -40.29 -20.37 -9.25
C ASN A 928 -41.11 -20.22 -10.54
N ALA A 929 -42.18 -21.01 -10.67
CA ALA A 929 -43.06 -21.05 -11.85
C ALA A 929 -43.99 -19.83 -12.00
N ALA A 930 -43.94 -18.86 -11.08
CA ALA A 930 -44.76 -17.64 -11.14
C ALA A 930 -44.22 -16.55 -12.10
N GLY A 931 -43.00 -16.71 -12.61
CA GLY A 931 -42.39 -15.88 -13.66
C GLY A 931 -41.97 -16.72 -14.87
N ARG A 932 -41.16 -16.13 -15.77
CA ARG A 932 -40.53 -16.85 -16.89
C ARG A 932 -39.62 -17.96 -16.35
N PRO A 933 -39.92 -19.24 -16.61
CA PRO A 933 -39.20 -20.35 -16.00
C PRO A 933 -37.86 -20.55 -16.69
N LEU A 934 -36.77 -20.36 -15.92
CA LEU A 934 -35.41 -20.66 -16.33
C LEU A 934 -34.87 -21.86 -15.56
N ARG A 935 -34.18 -22.78 -16.24
CA ARG A 935 -33.44 -23.90 -15.64
C ARG A 935 -31.94 -23.71 -15.83
N LEU A 936 -31.15 -24.13 -14.85
CA LEU A 936 -29.69 -24.15 -14.97
C LEU A 936 -29.23 -25.49 -15.58
N PRO A 937 -28.37 -25.49 -16.62
CA PRO A 937 -27.78 -26.71 -17.13
C PRO A 937 -26.88 -27.35 -16.05
N VAL A 938 -27.00 -28.67 -15.88
CA VAL A 938 -26.21 -29.45 -14.91
C VAL A 938 -24.72 -29.47 -15.28
N ILE A 939 -24.45 -29.40 -16.59
CA ILE A 939 -23.12 -29.30 -17.19
C ILE A 939 -23.22 -28.28 -18.35
N PRO A 940 -22.33 -27.27 -18.46
CA PRO A 940 -22.27 -26.41 -19.63
C PRO A 940 -21.92 -27.23 -20.89
N MET A 941 -22.32 -26.78 -22.09
CA MET A 941 -22.10 -27.55 -23.33
C MET A 941 -20.62 -27.89 -23.55
N LEU A 942 -20.29 -29.18 -23.39
CA LEU A 942 -18.93 -29.71 -23.57
C LEU A 942 -18.62 -30.07 -25.04
N ALA A 943 -19.66 -30.31 -25.85
CA ALA A 943 -19.53 -30.81 -27.21
C ALA A 943 -18.68 -29.91 -28.14
N ASP A 944 -18.87 -28.59 -28.05
CA ASP A 944 -18.20 -27.60 -28.91
C ASP A 944 -16.82 -27.15 -28.38
N ALA A 945 -16.42 -27.62 -27.18
CA ALA A 945 -15.16 -27.26 -26.54
C ALA A 945 -13.99 -28.17 -26.97
N THR A 946 -12.77 -27.65 -27.00
CA THR A 946 -11.56 -28.45 -27.27
C THR A 946 -11.28 -29.45 -26.15
N THR A 947 -10.47 -30.48 -26.41
CA THR A 947 -10.15 -31.55 -25.42
C THR A 947 -9.62 -31.00 -24.09
N GLN A 948 -8.85 -29.91 -24.11
CA GLN A 948 -8.32 -29.27 -22.90
C GLN A 948 -9.39 -28.47 -22.15
N GLU A 949 -10.27 -27.76 -22.87
CA GLU A 949 -11.38 -27.00 -22.29
C GLU A 949 -12.44 -27.94 -21.70
N ARG A 950 -12.73 -29.08 -22.35
CA ARG A 950 -13.62 -30.12 -21.82
C ARG A 950 -13.19 -30.61 -20.43
N ASP A 951 -11.89 -30.82 -20.24
CA ASP A 951 -11.31 -31.25 -18.97
C ASP A 951 -11.44 -30.19 -17.87
N GLN A 952 -11.34 -28.91 -18.23
CA GLN A 952 -11.49 -27.78 -17.32
C GLN A 952 -12.98 -27.55 -16.96
N LEU A 953 -13.86 -27.56 -17.95
CA LEU A 953 -15.31 -27.45 -17.77
C LEU A 953 -15.88 -28.62 -16.95
N ALA A 954 -15.38 -29.85 -17.16
CA ALA A 954 -15.73 -31.01 -16.35
C ALA A 954 -15.34 -30.83 -14.86
N ARG A 955 -14.16 -30.26 -14.58
CA ARG A 955 -13.75 -29.93 -13.21
C ARG A 955 -14.66 -28.87 -12.59
N PHE A 956 -15.02 -27.83 -13.33
CA PHE A 956 -15.93 -26.78 -12.84
C PHE A 956 -17.36 -27.31 -12.58
N ALA A 957 -17.91 -28.13 -13.49
CA ALA A 957 -19.20 -28.78 -13.29
C ALA A 957 -19.17 -29.72 -12.06
N THR A 958 -18.09 -30.50 -11.89
CA THR A 958 -17.87 -31.34 -10.70
C THR A 958 -17.85 -30.49 -9.42
N ALA A 959 -17.10 -29.40 -9.40
CA ALA A 959 -16.98 -28.52 -8.23
C ALA A 959 -18.32 -27.85 -7.88
N GLY A 960 -19.09 -27.40 -8.88
CA GLY A 960 -20.43 -26.85 -8.71
C GLY A 960 -21.40 -27.86 -8.09
N LEU A 961 -21.53 -29.05 -8.68
CA LEU A 961 -22.40 -30.11 -8.16
C LEU A 961 -21.98 -30.58 -6.77
N ALA A 962 -20.67 -30.71 -6.53
CA ALA A 962 -20.13 -31.06 -5.22
C ALA A 962 -20.44 -30.01 -4.15
N ALA A 963 -20.35 -28.72 -4.48
CA ALA A 963 -20.75 -27.63 -3.59
C ALA A 963 -22.27 -27.67 -3.30
N MET A 964 -23.09 -27.95 -4.31
CA MET A 964 -24.55 -28.10 -4.13
C MET A 964 -24.92 -29.32 -3.27
N MET A 965 -24.12 -30.39 -3.30
CA MET A 965 -24.23 -31.57 -2.42
C MET A 965 -23.56 -31.40 -1.04
N GLY A 966 -22.93 -30.25 -0.75
CA GLY A 966 -22.30 -29.97 0.54
C GLY A 966 -20.94 -30.66 0.77
N TYR A 967 -20.24 -31.09 -0.28
CA TYR A 967 -18.96 -31.78 -0.19
C TYR A 967 -17.81 -30.83 0.20
N GLY A 968 -17.32 -30.93 1.45
CA GLY A 968 -16.07 -30.31 1.90
C GLY A 968 -14.78 -31.06 1.49
N THR A 969 -13.62 -30.65 2.03
CA THR A 969 -12.26 -31.13 1.66
C THR A 969 -11.88 -32.53 2.16
N GLY A 970 -12.78 -33.25 2.83
CA GLY A 970 -12.55 -34.59 3.37
C GLY A 970 -12.18 -35.62 2.29
N THR A 971 -11.41 -36.65 2.64
CA THR A 971 -10.92 -37.66 1.70
C THR A 971 -12.06 -38.42 1.01
N THR A 972 -13.11 -38.79 1.73
CA THR A 972 -14.32 -39.41 1.16
C THR A 972 -15.02 -38.51 0.14
N HIS A 973 -15.11 -37.21 0.40
CA HIS A 973 -15.73 -36.25 -0.51
C HIS A 973 -14.88 -36.05 -1.76
N ARG A 974 -13.55 -35.91 -1.61
CA ARG A 974 -12.61 -35.89 -2.75
C ARG A 974 -12.74 -37.14 -3.63
N HIS A 975 -12.87 -38.33 -3.04
CA HIS A 975 -13.11 -39.55 -3.81
C HIS A 975 -14.45 -39.53 -4.57
N LYS A 976 -15.54 -39.06 -3.95
CA LYS A 976 -16.84 -38.88 -4.64
C LYS A 976 -16.74 -37.85 -5.78
N GLN A 977 -16.01 -36.75 -5.58
CA GLN A 977 -15.73 -35.75 -6.62
C GLN A 977 -14.95 -36.35 -7.79
N SER A 978 -13.89 -37.14 -7.54
CA SER A 978 -13.11 -37.78 -8.61
C SER A 978 -13.95 -38.75 -9.46
N VAL A 979 -14.85 -39.51 -8.82
CA VAL A 979 -15.82 -40.35 -9.54
C VAL A 979 -16.74 -39.50 -10.42
N LEU A 980 -17.34 -38.45 -9.84
CA LEU A 980 -18.26 -37.57 -10.55
C LEU A 980 -17.59 -36.89 -11.75
N GLN A 981 -16.34 -36.44 -11.59
CA GLN A 981 -15.56 -35.85 -12.68
C GLN A 981 -15.33 -36.84 -13.84
N CYS A 982 -14.97 -38.09 -13.54
CA CYS A 982 -14.82 -39.10 -14.58
C CYS A 982 -16.14 -39.41 -15.31
N ALA A 983 -17.26 -39.47 -14.59
CA ALA A 983 -18.58 -39.65 -15.21
C ALA A 983 -18.95 -38.45 -16.12
N ILE A 984 -18.70 -37.22 -15.67
CA ILE A 984 -18.91 -36.01 -16.47
C ILE A 984 -18.03 -35.99 -17.73
N GLN A 985 -16.76 -36.38 -17.62
CA GLN A 985 -15.83 -36.43 -18.78
C GLN A 985 -16.24 -37.46 -19.84
N LEU A 986 -16.95 -38.54 -19.47
CA LEU A 986 -17.47 -39.52 -20.44
C LEU A 986 -18.71 -39.02 -21.19
N LEU A 987 -19.47 -38.10 -20.59
CA LEU A 987 -20.64 -37.47 -21.20
C LEU A 987 -20.28 -36.17 -21.94
N ALA A 988 -19.00 -35.95 -22.28
CA ALA A 988 -18.53 -34.71 -22.89
C ALA A 988 -19.00 -34.49 -24.34
N ASP A 989 -19.42 -35.54 -25.04
CA ASP A 989 -19.99 -35.45 -26.39
C ASP A 989 -21.54 -35.38 -26.38
N GLU A 990 -22.18 -35.50 -25.22
CA GLU A 990 -23.63 -35.35 -25.08
C GLU A 990 -24.03 -33.87 -25.11
N ARG A 991 -25.09 -33.56 -25.87
CA ARG A 991 -25.60 -32.18 -26.00
C ARG A 991 -26.31 -31.68 -24.75
N GLU A 992 -26.90 -32.58 -23.99
CA GLU A 992 -27.63 -32.27 -22.76
C GLU A 992 -27.39 -33.37 -21.73
N VAL A 993 -26.74 -33.01 -20.63
CA VAL A 993 -26.50 -33.93 -19.53
C VAL A 993 -27.42 -33.57 -18.36
N THR A 994 -28.22 -34.54 -17.92
CA THR A 994 -29.14 -34.41 -16.79
C THR A 994 -28.59 -35.14 -15.56
N ILE A 995 -29.18 -34.89 -14.39
CA ILE A 995 -28.86 -35.64 -13.16
C ILE A 995 -29.20 -37.12 -13.34
N ASP A 996 -30.32 -37.45 -13.99
CA ASP A 996 -30.69 -38.83 -14.31
C ASP A 996 -29.66 -39.52 -15.21
N LEU A 997 -29.15 -38.84 -16.25
CA LEU A 997 -28.14 -39.39 -17.14
C LEU A 997 -26.83 -39.67 -16.37
N LEU A 998 -26.37 -38.73 -15.53
CA LEU A 998 -25.21 -38.93 -14.67
C LEU A 998 -25.41 -40.12 -13.71
N ARG A 999 -26.60 -40.25 -13.10
CA ARG A 999 -26.94 -41.36 -12.22
C ARG A 999 -26.99 -42.68 -13.00
N GLU A 1000 -27.49 -42.71 -14.23
CA GLU A 1000 -27.43 -43.89 -15.09
C GLU A 1000 -25.98 -44.27 -15.42
N THR A 1001 -25.13 -43.33 -15.83
CA THR A 1001 -23.70 -43.57 -16.11
C THR A 1001 -22.95 -44.11 -14.89
N ILE A 1002 -23.29 -43.67 -13.68
CA ILE A 1002 -22.67 -44.18 -12.44
C ILE A 1002 -23.23 -45.55 -12.02
N ASN A 1003 -24.53 -45.79 -12.22
CA ASN A 1003 -25.20 -47.05 -11.87
C ASN A 1003 -24.97 -48.18 -12.90
N ARG A 1004 -24.71 -47.82 -14.16
CA ARG A 1004 -24.41 -48.71 -15.30
C ARG A 1004 -23.07 -48.29 -15.93
N PRO A 1005 -21.95 -48.42 -15.20
CA PRO A 1005 -20.66 -47.89 -15.61
C PRO A 1005 -20.10 -48.62 -16.83
N ASP A 1006 -19.69 -47.85 -17.83
CA ASP A 1006 -18.94 -48.35 -18.99
C ASP A 1006 -17.58 -48.94 -18.57
N PRO A 1007 -17.04 -49.96 -19.26
CA PRO A 1007 -15.65 -50.40 -19.12
C PRO A 1007 -14.60 -49.26 -19.02
N GLU A 1008 -14.77 -48.14 -19.73
CA GLU A 1008 -13.87 -46.99 -19.61
C GLU A 1008 -13.96 -46.33 -18.22
N LEU A 1009 -15.18 -46.11 -17.70
CA LEU A 1009 -15.39 -45.55 -16.35
C LEU A 1009 -14.78 -46.47 -15.29
N LEU A 1010 -15.04 -47.78 -15.39
CA LEU A 1010 -14.51 -48.79 -14.46
C LEU A 1010 -12.98 -48.77 -14.42
N THR A 1011 -12.35 -48.64 -15.58
CA THR A 1011 -10.88 -48.58 -15.74
C THR A 1011 -10.30 -47.30 -15.16
N ARG A 1012 -10.92 -46.14 -15.42
CA ARG A 1012 -10.45 -44.82 -14.94
C ARG A 1012 -10.63 -44.62 -13.44
N VAL A 1013 -11.68 -45.20 -12.86
CA VAL A 1013 -12.03 -45.03 -11.44
C VAL A 1013 -11.33 -46.05 -10.53
N GLY A 1014 -11.07 -47.28 -11.01
CA GLY A 1014 -10.38 -48.33 -10.26
C GLY A 1014 -10.98 -48.59 -8.87
N PRO A 1015 -10.21 -48.45 -7.76
CA PRO A 1015 -10.69 -48.79 -6.41
C PRO A 1015 -11.78 -47.85 -5.87
N LEU A 1016 -12.06 -46.72 -6.54
CA LEU A 1016 -13.08 -45.75 -6.09
C LEU A 1016 -14.52 -46.17 -6.45
N GLN A 1017 -14.71 -47.28 -7.19
CA GLN A 1017 -16.03 -47.86 -7.54
C GLN A 1017 -16.96 -48.06 -6.32
N ARG A 1018 -16.41 -48.28 -5.13
CA ARG A 1018 -17.17 -48.36 -3.85
C ARG A 1018 -18.00 -47.12 -3.54
N PHE A 1019 -17.76 -46.00 -4.20
CA PHE A 1019 -18.49 -44.74 -4.01
C PHE A 1019 -19.63 -44.53 -5.03
N PHE A 1020 -19.87 -45.44 -5.98
CA PHE A 1020 -20.91 -45.31 -7.01
C PHE A 1020 -22.31 -45.19 -6.40
N ALA A 1021 -22.75 -46.16 -5.59
CA ALA A 1021 -24.07 -46.10 -4.94
C ALA A 1021 -24.22 -44.87 -4.01
N PRO A 1022 -23.27 -44.56 -3.09
CA PRO A 1022 -23.34 -43.36 -2.26
C PRO A 1022 -23.32 -42.03 -3.03
N LEU A 1023 -22.75 -41.96 -4.23
CA LEU A 1023 -22.79 -40.76 -5.07
C LEU A 1023 -24.13 -40.66 -5.84
N SER A 1024 -24.67 -41.80 -6.26
CA SER A 1024 -25.98 -41.91 -6.91
C SER A 1024 -27.13 -41.48 -5.99
N GLU A 1025 -27.03 -41.82 -4.69
CA GLU A 1025 -27.93 -41.37 -3.61
C GLU A 1025 -27.81 -39.86 -3.35
N ASP A 1026 -26.58 -39.31 -3.33
CA ASP A 1026 -26.36 -37.87 -3.14
C ASP A 1026 -26.92 -37.05 -4.33
N LEU A 1027 -26.71 -37.53 -5.57
CA LEU A 1027 -27.27 -36.92 -6.79
C LEU A 1027 -28.81 -36.98 -6.79
N GLN A 1028 -29.41 -38.09 -6.35
CA GLN A 1028 -30.87 -38.19 -6.18
C GLN A 1028 -31.38 -37.22 -5.11
N THR A 1029 -30.61 -37.04 -4.03
CA THR A 1029 -30.93 -36.09 -2.95
C THR A 1029 -30.88 -34.65 -3.46
N LEU A 1030 -29.87 -34.30 -4.26
CA LEU A 1030 -29.75 -33.01 -4.94
C LEU A 1030 -30.96 -32.73 -5.85
N GLU A 1031 -31.36 -33.73 -6.64
CA GLU A 1031 -32.53 -33.66 -7.52
C GLU A 1031 -33.83 -33.38 -6.74
N ILE A 1032 -34.07 -34.11 -5.66
CA ILE A 1032 -35.25 -33.90 -4.80
C ILE A 1032 -35.25 -32.50 -4.15
N GLN A 1033 -34.09 -32.02 -3.71
CA GLN A 1033 -33.98 -30.72 -3.03
C GLN A 1033 -33.98 -29.51 -3.98
N ARG A 1034 -33.52 -29.67 -5.23
CA ARG A 1034 -33.25 -28.56 -6.17
C ARG A 1034 -33.84 -28.76 -7.58
N GLY A 1035 -34.66 -29.77 -7.80
CA GLY A 1035 -35.21 -30.12 -9.12
C GLY A 1035 -35.92 -28.96 -9.85
N ALA A 1036 -36.62 -28.08 -9.13
CA ALA A 1036 -37.24 -26.88 -9.73
C ALA A 1036 -36.24 -25.95 -10.46
N LEU A 1037 -34.95 -26.03 -10.15
CA LEU A 1037 -33.86 -25.25 -10.75
C LEU A 1037 -33.06 -26.06 -11.79
N LEU A 1038 -32.93 -27.38 -11.62
CA LEU A 1038 -32.03 -28.24 -12.41
C LEU A 1038 -32.75 -29.17 -13.41
N THR A 1039 -33.98 -29.57 -13.10
CA THR A 1039 -34.79 -30.52 -13.90
C THR A 1039 -36.17 -29.97 -14.27
N GLY A 1040 -36.46 -28.71 -13.94
CA GLY A 1040 -37.72 -28.03 -14.28
C GLY A 1040 -37.89 -27.78 -15.78
N ALA A 1041 -39.15 -27.69 -16.23
CA ALA A 1041 -39.54 -27.46 -17.63
C ALA A 1041 -39.29 -26.04 -18.17
N GLY A 1042 -38.27 -25.34 -17.62
CA GLY A 1042 -37.88 -24.00 -18.04
C GLY A 1042 -37.03 -23.99 -19.30
N GLU A 1043 -36.90 -22.80 -19.90
CA GLU A 1043 -35.89 -22.53 -20.91
C GLU A 1043 -34.49 -22.70 -20.27
N PRO A 1044 -33.55 -23.46 -20.88
CA PRO A 1044 -32.19 -23.55 -20.36
C PRO A 1044 -31.56 -22.17 -20.40
N LEU A 1045 -30.91 -21.77 -19.31
CA LEU A 1045 -30.12 -20.54 -19.28
C LEU A 1045 -28.90 -20.73 -20.19
N ASP A 1046 -28.98 -20.16 -21.40
CA ASP A 1046 -27.84 -19.99 -22.28
C ASP A 1046 -27.02 -18.78 -21.81
N ALA A 1047 -25.69 -18.89 -21.92
CA ALA A 1047 -24.72 -17.88 -21.50
C ALA A 1047 -23.80 -17.44 -22.65
N ALA A 1048 -24.12 -17.83 -23.88
CA ALA A 1048 -23.44 -17.47 -25.12
C ALA A 1048 -23.58 -15.98 -25.52
#